data_AF-A0A939UL69-F1
#
_entry.id   AF-A0A939UL69-F1
#
_cell.length_a   1.000
_cell.length_b   1.000
_cell.length_c   1.000
_cell.angle_alpha   90.00
_cell.angle_beta   90.00
_cell.angle_gamma   90.00
#
_symmetry.space_group_name_H-M   'P 1'
#
loop_
_entity.id
_entity.type
_entity.pdbx_description
1 polymer ?
#
loop_
_entity_poly.entity_id
_entity_poly.type
_entity_poly.pdbx_seq_one_letter_code
_entity_poly.pdbx_strand_id
1 'polypeptide(L)'
;MAASKTKGIDQGEKIYLTITPDTNYQLDKLYCQYYDGGVIPKNIDVTDNSIVMPNKDVYIGASFKETITLYNVSASETQNGKIQFSANGSDPQDSCQAAKGTTVTIFVLPNEGYEIDMLAASAGGNELAINGSAFAMPEADVTVSATFKPVIKTYTVAIGTMTGGSVTASPGMSVAAGTTVTLTPAADSGYVLDSLTVKDASGNDVLAQRNAFAMPQSDVTVTAVFKKIYTITINKPTNGNIGVVTPRGRWTTKDAGQTIEAFAGETIVYDATPASGYKFRAFTIGGVDGIDASKQKNSFVMPQSDVTISAEFEEKSNYCIGTKCNTGGTVSPGEQYAREGEEVTVTVTPTTGYVVEELCLQTVFNWSTILLLPIDKAGGQVTFTVPDAGTAIEVRATFAEKTYSIKLADNITGGSITGFNSSGNHLGQKIRLFVTPDDGYKLKDISIEGADVTLDDCYCFEMPNADITIKPTFESGATGRNITIKQSGNGSVSCAKTEGVMPGSTVVLMATPASGYGLKEFTVTSASETVAVSNNVFIMPDSDVSVSATFSNGTEHNVYVWITLGGTSKTIAERWRSNIAPGTVVTSDGLPAGYVISSVYVTEWAGEVHPELWNQGEDIQLTSRTDTDYSFVMPDCDAHVHIYLKAPVKPKPDTIGDIVLKDGTAVARENRGYLSETQKYDAIAVIFYDGKAEFNWLASKFLGSCVLGVGLAEGYGPWCGNYLGSDNGGYVKFNSTAAHPIYIGEGRIWGGHYYYANGELIHD
;
A
#
# COMPACT_ATOMS: atom_id res chain seq x y z
N MET A 1 -16.68 -42.23 -141.70
CA MET A 1 -16.63 -41.20 -142.76
C MET A 1 -17.38 -41.71 -143.98
N ALA A 2 -18.21 -40.87 -144.63
CA ALA A 2 -18.94 -41.20 -145.86
C ALA A 2 -18.73 -40.11 -146.92
N ALA A 3 -18.86 -40.44 -148.21
CA ALA A 3 -18.74 -39.50 -149.33
C ALA A 3 -20.04 -39.41 -150.13
N SER A 4 -20.35 -38.22 -150.67
CA SER A 4 -21.62 -37.93 -151.36
C SER A 4 -21.81 -38.72 -152.65
N LYS A 5 -20.72 -39.16 -153.29
CA LYS A 5 -20.71 -40.03 -154.48
C LYS A 5 -19.35 -40.75 -154.52
N THR A 6 -19.33 -42.01 -154.96
CA THR A 6 -18.12 -42.88 -154.89
C THR A 6 -17.78 -43.61 -156.19
N LYS A 7 -18.62 -43.52 -157.23
CA LYS A 7 -18.41 -44.12 -158.56
C LYS A 7 -19.02 -43.25 -159.66
N GLY A 8 -18.51 -43.36 -160.89
CA GLY A 8 -19.01 -42.61 -162.05
C GLY A 8 -18.86 -41.09 -161.88
N ILE A 9 -17.72 -40.67 -161.33
CA ILE A 9 -17.42 -39.27 -161.04
C ILE A 9 -16.52 -38.76 -162.14
N ASP A 10 -16.92 -37.68 -162.80
CA ASP A 10 -16.12 -37.08 -163.85
C ASP A 10 -14.96 -36.28 -163.25
N GLN A 11 -13.83 -36.20 -163.96
CA GLN A 11 -12.72 -35.36 -163.55
C GLN A 11 -13.19 -33.91 -163.37
N GLY A 12 -12.86 -33.30 -162.23
CA GLY A 12 -13.29 -31.95 -161.87
C GLY A 12 -14.62 -31.87 -161.14
N GLU A 13 -15.37 -32.97 -161.01
CA GLU A 13 -16.60 -33.02 -160.20
C GLU A 13 -16.26 -32.98 -158.69
N LYS A 14 -17.00 -32.17 -157.92
CA LYS A 14 -16.77 -31.96 -156.49
C LYS A 14 -17.61 -32.91 -155.63
N ILE A 15 -16.97 -33.59 -154.69
CA ILE A 15 -17.55 -34.60 -153.78
C ILE A 15 -17.47 -34.09 -152.35
N TYR A 16 -18.53 -34.27 -151.56
CA TYR A 16 -18.58 -33.85 -150.15
C TYR A 16 -18.44 -35.08 -149.23
N LEU A 17 -17.84 -34.87 -148.06
CA LEU A 17 -17.52 -35.87 -147.04
C LEU A 17 -18.30 -35.54 -145.76
N THR A 18 -18.86 -36.56 -145.14
CA THR A 18 -19.47 -36.46 -143.80
C THR A 18 -18.62 -37.24 -142.82
N ILE A 19 -18.16 -36.56 -141.76
CA ILE A 19 -17.30 -37.11 -140.71
C ILE A 19 -18.00 -36.95 -139.36
N THR A 20 -18.17 -38.06 -138.66
CA THR A 20 -18.71 -38.11 -137.30
C THR A 20 -17.66 -38.80 -136.42
N PRO A 21 -16.97 -38.09 -135.51
CA PRO A 21 -16.07 -38.71 -134.53
C PRO A 21 -16.82 -39.58 -133.52
N ASP A 22 -16.14 -40.58 -132.94
CA ASP A 22 -16.62 -41.34 -131.79
C ASP A 22 -16.57 -40.50 -130.50
N THR A 23 -17.35 -40.89 -129.48
CA THR A 23 -17.37 -40.22 -128.16
C THR A 23 -15.96 -40.13 -127.57
N ASN A 24 -15.60 -38.95 -127.05
CA ASN A 24 -14.28 -38.57 -126.49
C ASN A 24 -13.14 -38.36 -127.50
N TYR A 25 -13.40 -38.51 -128.80
CA TYR A 25 -12.45 -38.23 -129.86
C TYR A 25 -12.90 -37.04 -130.71
N GLN A 26 -11.97 -36.19 -131.12
CA GLN A 26 -12.23 -35.07 -132.05
C GLN A 26 -11.37 -35.23 -133.31
N LEU A 27 -11.87 -34.73 -134.46
CA LEU A 27 -11.15 -34.80 -135.74
C LEU A 27 -9.81 -34.06 -135.60
N ASP A 28 -8.73 -34.77 -135.88
CA ASP A 28 -7.38 -34.24 -135.86
C ASP A 28 -6.98 -33.78 -137.28
N LYS A 29 -7.09 -34.65 -138.31
CA LYS A 29 -6.75 -34.30 -139.71
C LYS A 29 -7.39 -35.19 -140.78
N LEU A 30 -7.51 -34.71 -142.03
CA LEU A 30 -7.86 -35.48 -143.24
C LEU A 30 -6.68 -35.65 -144.21
N TYR A 31 -6.66 -36.73 -145.00
CA TYR A 31 -5.65 -36.99 -146.03
C TYR A 31 -6.21 -37.69 -147.28
N CYS A 32 -5.58 -37.50 -148.45
CA CYS A 32 -5.99 -38.05 -149.75
C CYS A 32 -4.78 -38.55 -150.59
N GLN A 33 -4.91 -39.67 -151.32
CA GLN A 33 -3.86 -40.27 -152.17
C GLN A 33 -4.42 -40.99 -153.42
N TYR A 34 -3.67 -41.14 -154.52
CA TYR A 34 -4.15 -41.92 -155.69
C TYR A 34 -4.25 -43.42 -155.38
N TYR A 35 -5.15 -44.12 -156.06
CA TYR A 35 -5.37 -45.56 -155.91
C TYR A 35 -4.14 -46.39 -156.30
N ASP A 36 -3.31 -45.92 -157.25
CA ASP A 36 -2.07 -46.58 -157.70
C ASP A 36 -0.87 -46.34 -156.76
N GLY A 37 -1.09 -45.70 -155.61
CA GLY A 37 -0.04 -45.38 -154.63
C GLY A 37 0.82 -44.18 -155.01
N GLY A 38 0.52 -43.50 -156.13
CA GLY A 38 1.13 -42.22 -156.47
C GLY A 38 0.68 -41.09 -155.53
N VAL A 39 1.61 -40.24 -155.11
CA VAL A 39 1.28 -39.01 -154.39
C VAL A 39 0.65 -38.01 -155.37
N ILE A 40 -0.55 -37.53 -155.04
CA ILE A 40 -1.26 -36.56 -155.86
C ILE A 40 -0.48 -35.22 -155.86
N PRO A 41 -0.30 -34.54 -157.01
CA PRO A 41 0.27 -33.20 -157.03
C PRO A 41 -0.54 -32.23 -156.14
N LYS A 42 0.19 -31.35 -155.45
CA LYS A 42 -0.16 -30.54 -154.27
C LYS A 42 -1.37 -29.57 -154.36
N ASN A 43 -2.21 -29.69 -155.38
CA ASN A 43 -3.34 -28.78 -155.65
C ASN A 43 -4.70 -29.50 -155.69
N ILE A 44 -4.97 -30.37 -154.72
CA ILE A 44 -6.35 -30.74 -154.37
C ILE A 44 -6.60 -30.24 -152.94
N ASP A 45 -7.15 -29.04 -152.83
CA ASP A 45 -7.60 -28.50 -151.55
C ASP A 45 -8.82 -29.30 -151.05
N VAL A 46 -8.62 -30.08 -149.99
CA VAL A 46 -9.73 -30.63 -149.19
C VAL A 46 -10.22 -29.51 -148.27
N THR A 47 -10.87 -28.52 -148.85
CA THR A 47 -11.54 -27.43 -148.11
C THR A 47 -13.02 -27.75 -147.94
N ASP A 48 -13.56 -27.53 -146.73
CA ASP A 48 -14.96 -27.74 -146.35
C ASP A 48 -15.47 -29.17 -146.53
N ASN A 49 -14.72 -30.16 -146.00
CA ASN A 49 -15.03 -31.59 -146.12
C ASN A 49 -15.40 -31.97 -147.55
N SER A 50 -14.73 -31.43 -148.56
CA SER A 50 -15.05 -31.71 -149.95
C SER A 50 -13.78 -31.85 -150.77
N ILE A 51 -13.85 -32.60 -151.86
CA ILE A 51 -12.74 -32.89 -152.74
C ILE A 51 -13.17 -32.73 -154.19
N VAL A 52 -12.36 -32.08 -155.02
CA VAL A 52 -12.54 -32.07 -156.47
C VAL A 52 -11.83 -33.29 -157.04
N MET A 53 -12.56 -34.16 -157.75
CA MET A 53 -11.99 -35.42 -158.22
C MET A 53 -10.92 -35.19 -159.29
N PRO A 54 -9.71 -35.75 -159.12
CA PRO A 54 -8.68 -35.70 -160.15
C PRO A 54 -8.98 -36.65 -161.31
N ASN A 55 -8.08 -36.69 -162.31
CA ASN A 55 -8.17 -37.58 -163.46
C ASN A 55 -7.92 -39.08 -163.15
N LYS A 56 -7.86 -39.46 -161.87
CA LYS A 56 -7.62 -40.82 -161.39
C LYS A 56 -8.37 -41.04 -160.07
N ASP A 57 -8.64 -42.30 -159.76
CA ASP A 57 -9.26 -42.70 -158.50
C ASP A 57 -8.38 -42.36 -157.28
N VAL A 58 -9.01 -41.99 -156.16
CA VAL A 58 -8.35 -41.58 -154.92
C VAL A 58 -8.88 -42.29 -153.68
N TYR A 59 -8.02 -42.43 -152.65
CA TYR A 59 -8.35 -42.83 -151.28
C TYR A 59 -8.35 -41.60 -150.37
N ILE A 60 -9.32 -41.52 -149.46
CA ILE A 60 -9.45 -40.45 -148.46
C ILE A 60 -9.53 -41.08 -147.06
N GLY A 61 -8.81 -40.54 -146.08
CA GLY A 61 -8.82 -40.99 -144.68
C GLY A 61 -8.78 -39.84 -143.65
N ALA A 62 -9.06 -40.14 -142.37
CA ALA A 62 -9.11 -39.19 -141.24
C ALA A 62 -8.38 -39.72 -139.97
N SER A 63 -7.78 -38.83 -139.16
CA SER A 63 -7.21 -39.13 -137.82
C SER A 63 -7.98 -38.39 -136.70
N PHE A 64 -7.96 -38.92 -135.47
CA PHE A 64 -8.66 -38.35 -134.30
C PHE A 64 -7.78 -38.37 -133.04
N LYS A 65 -8.04 -37.47 -132.07
CA LYS A 65 -7.36 -37.41 -130.75
C LYS A 65 -8.34 -37.40 -129.57
N GLU A 66 -7.92 -37.97 -128.43
CA GLU A 66 -8.73 -38.14 -127.20
C GLU A 66 -8.82 -36.87 -126.33
N THR A 67 -9.88 -36.73 -125.52
CA THR A 67 -10.14 -35.60 -124.60
C THR A 67 -10.09 -36.05 -123.13
N ILE A 68 -9.34 -35.36 -122.25
CA ILE A 68 -9.20 -35.70 -120.82
C ILE A 68 -10.21 -34.93 -119.97
N THR A 69 -10.96 -35.64 -119.11
CA THR A 69 -11.88 -35.06 -118.12
C THR A 69 -11.17 -34.83 -116.78
N LEU A 70 -11.39 -33.66 -116.17
CA LEU A 70 -10.86 -33.28 -114.85
C LEU A 70 -11.99 -33.15 -113.84
N TYR A 71 -11.71 -33.50 -112.58
CA TYR A 71 -12.65 -33.45 -111.46
C TYR A 71 -12.13 -32.49 -110.38
N ASN A 72 -13.05 -31.84 -109.66
CA ASN A 72 -12.72 -30.85 -108.63
C ASN A 72 -12.38 -31.51 -107.30
N VAL A 73 -11.40 -30.93 -106.60
CA VAL A 73 -11.12 -31.20 -105.19
C VAL A 73 -11.23 -29.89 -104.43
N SER A 74 -12.06 -29.88 -103.39
CA SER A 74 -12.21 -28.73 -102.51
C SER A 74 -12.32 -29.17 -101.05
N ALA A 75 -12.06 -28.22 -100.15
CA ALA A 75 -12.34 -28.38 -98.74
C ALA A 75 -13.76 -27.90 -98.44
N SER A 76 -14.43 -28.55 -97.50
CA SER A 76 -15.54 -27.92 -96.78
C SER A 76 -15.02 -26.76 -95.94
N GLU A 77 -15.87 -25.79 -95.61
CA GLU A 77 -15.50 -24.73 -94.67
C GLU A 77 -14.99 -25.34 -93.36
N THR A 78 -13.82 -24.88 -92.93
CA THR A 78 -13.15 -25.33 -91.70
C THR A 78 -13.07 -24.19 -90.70
N GLN A 79 -13.26 -24.50 -89.42
CA GLN A 79 -13.01 -23.57 -88.32
C GLN A 79 -11.78 -24.06 -87.55
N ASN A 80 -10.89 -23.14 -87.17
CA ASN A 80 -9.67 -23.41 -86.38
C ASN A 80 -8.57 -24.21 -87.09
N GLY A 81 -8.59 -24.24 -88.42
CA GLY A 81 -7.50 -24.72 -89.25
C GLY A 81 -7.80 -24.54 -90.74
N LYS A 82 -6.86 -24.93 -91.60
CA LYS A 82 -6.95 -24.82 -93.06
C LYS A 82 -6.61 -26.15 -93.73
N ILE A 83 -7.28 -26.47 -94.83
CA ILE A 83 -6.97 -27.62 -95.69
C ILE A 83 -6.51 -27.11 -97.05
N GLN A 84 -5.42 -27.66 -97.56
CA GLN A 84 -4.92 -27.40 -98.90
C GLN A 84 -4.60 -28.71 -99.63
N PHE A 85 -4.59 -28.66 -100.96
CA PHE A 85 -4.44 -29.80 -101.84
C PHE A 85 -3.31 -29.59 -102.84
N SER A 86 -2.59 -30.66 -103.16
CA SER A 86 -1.62 -30.69 -104.24
C SER A 86 -1.95 -31.87 -105.16
N ALA A 87 -2.09 -31.61 -106.46
CA ALA A 87 -2.25 -32.63 -107.47
C ALA A 87 -0.97 -32.68 -108.33
N ASN A 88 -0.40 -33.88 -108.51
CA ASN A 88 0.83 -34.09 -109.30
C ASN A 88 2.04 -33.25 -108.83
N GLY A 89 2.13 -32.96 -107.52
CA GLY A 89 3.27 -32.25 -106.95
C GLY A 89 3.28 -30.74 -107.21
N SER A 90 2.12 -30.15 -107.53
CA SER A 90 1.95 -28.69 -107.55
C SER A 90 2.08 -28.09 -106.14
N ASP A 91 2.27 -26.78 -106.04
CA ASP A 91 2.17 -26.09 -104.74
C ASP A 91 0.79 -26.29 -104.11
N PRO A 92 0.67 -26.40 -102.78
CA PRO A 92 -0.62 -26.57 -102.11
C PRO A 92 -1.57 -25.39 -102.37
N GLN A 93 -2.80 -25.69 -102.79
CA GLN A 93 -3.87 -24.72 -103.09
C GLN A 93 -5.16 -25.07 -102.34
N ASP A 94 -6.06 -24.09 -102.18
CA ASP A 94 -7.31 -24.28 -101.43
C ASP A 94 -8.33 -25.16 -102.20
N SER A 95 -8.14 -25.30 -103.51
CA SER A 95 -8.80 -26.26 -104.37
C SER A 95 -7.87 -26.64 -105.53
N CYS A 96 -8.11 -27.79 -106.15
CA CYS A 96 -7.40 -28.19 -107.37
C CYS A 96 -8.30 -29.02 -108.27
N GLN A 97 -7.86 -29.26 -109.51
CA GLN A 97 -8.50 -30.19 -110.43
C GLN A 97 -7.52 -31.30 -110.81
N ALA A 98 -8.00 -32.54 -110.90
CA ALA A 98 -7.16 -33.69 -111.22
C ALA A 98 -7.89 -34.69 -112.14
N ALA A 99 -7.14 -35.35 -113.02
CA ALA A 99 -7.65 -36.46 -113.83
C ALA A 99 -7.77 -37.73 -112.98
N LYS A 100 -8.69 -38.62 -113.34
CA LYS A 100 -8.89 -39.91 -112.66
C LYS A 100 -7.56 -40.65 -112.44
N GLY A 101 -7.37 -41.21 -111.25
CA GLY A 101 -6.19 -41.98 -110.87
C GLY A 101 -4.99 -41.14 -110.44
N THR A 102 -5.03 -39.81 -110.62
CA THR A 102 -4.01 -38.89 -110.10
C THR A 102 -3.98 -38.93 -108.57
N THR A 103 -2.80 -38.96 -107.96
CA THR A 103 -2.66 -38.82 -106.51
C THR A 103 -2.82 -37.36 -106.10
N VAL A 104 -3.72 -37.11 -105.15
CA VAL A 104 -3.94 -35.80 -104.52
C VAL A 104 -3.46 -35.89 -103.07
N THR A 105 -2.55 -35.02 -102.67
CA THR A 105 -2.05 -34.89 -101.30
C THR A 105 -2.80 -33.78 -100.57
N ILE A 106 -3.20 -34.07 -99.33
CA ILE A 106 -3.92 -33.20 -98.41
C ILE A 106 -2.93 -32.64 -97.38
N PHE A 107 -2.92 -31.32 -97.23
CA PHE A 107 -2.17 -30.60 -96.20
C PHE A 107 -3.16 -30.03 -95.20
N VAL A 108 -3.08 -30.47 -93.94
CA VAL A 108 -3.90 -29.94 -92.85
C VAL A 108 -3.04 -29.07 -91.96
N LEU A 109 -3.44 -27.81 -91.81
CA LEU A 109 -2.75 -26.78 -91.03
C LEU A 109 -3.68 -26.32 -89.90
N PRO A 110 -3.60 -26.91 -88.69
CA PRO A 110 -4.32 -26.41 -87.53
C PRO A 110 -3.90 -24.97 -87.18
N ASN A 111 -4.83 -24.15 -86.68
CA ASN A 111 -4.51 -22.85 -86.10
C ASN A 111 -3.77 -23.04 -84.76
N GLU A 112 -3.06 -22.00 -84.30
CA GLU A 112 -2.38 -22.01 -83.01
C GLU A 112 -3.36 -22.36 -81.86
N GLY A 113 -2.96 -23.32 -81.02
CA GLY A 113 -3.79 -23.82 -79.91
C GLY A 113 -4.78 -24.92 -80.30
N TYR A 114 -4.74 -25.44 -81.52
CA TYR A 114 -5.59 -26.54 -81.99
C TYR A 114 -4.76 -27.65 -82.64
N GLU A 115 -5.25 -28.88 -82.56
CA GLU A 115 -4.72 -30.03 -83.30
C GLU A 115 -5.84 -30.69 -84.11
N ILE A 116 -5.47 -31.46 -85.14
CA ILE A 116 -6.45 -32.20 -85.94
C ILE A 116 -7.12 -33.26 -85.06
N ASP A 117 -8.45 -33.29 -85.09
CA ASP A 117 -9.24 -34.29 -84.40
C ASP A 117 -9.71 -35.38 -85.37
N MET A 118 -10.23 -34.98 -86.53
CA MET A 118 -10.71 -35.89 -87.57
C MET A 118 -10.41 -35.35 -88.98
N LEU A 119 -10.16 -36.25 -89.92
CA LEU A 119 -10.03 -35.96 -91.35
C LEU A 119 -10.86 -36.96 -92.16
N ALA A 120 -11.69 -36.47 -93.07
CA ALA A 120 -12.53 -37.30 -93.93
C ALA A 120 -12.60 -36.74 -95.36
N ALA A 121 -12.79 -37.62 -96.34
CA ALA A 121 -13.00 -37.25 -97.74
C ALA A 121 -14.25 -37.94 -98.27
N SER A 122 -14.97 -37.27 -99.17
CA SER A 122 -16.14 -37.81 -99.84
C SER A 122 -16.09 -37.54 -101.33
N ALA A 123 -16.51 -38.51 -102.14
CA ALA A 123 -16.58 -38.42 -103.60
C ALA A 123 -18.01 -38.68 -104.05
N GLY A 124 -18.66 -37.70 -104.70
CA GLY A 124 -20.05 -37.83 -105.14
C GLY A 124 -21.04 -38.22 -104.02
N GLY A 125 -20.76 -37.84 -102.77
CA GLY A 125 -21.58 -38.15 -101.60
C GLY A 125 -21.25 -39.45 -100.87
N ASN A 126 -20.30 -40.25 -101.36
CA ASN A 126 -19.84 -41.48 -100.69
C ASN A 126 -18.48 -41.27 -100.01
N GLU A 127 -18.22 -42.01 -98.92
CA GLU A 127 -16.94 -41.98 -98.22
C GLU A 127 -15.78 -42.42 -99.14
N LEU A 128 -14.71 -41.64 -99.13
CA LEU A 128 -13.49 -41.92 -99.88
C LEU A 128 -12.36 -42.20 -98.90
N ALA A 129 -11.73 -43.38 -99.04
CA ALA A 129 -10.60 -43.75 -98.20
C ALA A 129 -9.39 -42.84 -98.43
N ILE A 130 -8.86 -42.27 -97.36
CA ILE A 130 -7.61 -41.51 -97.33
C ILE A 130 -6.50 -42.44 -96.86
N ASN A 131 -5.41 -42.55 -97.62
CA ASN A 131 -4.23 -43.32 -97.22
C ASN A 131 -3.12 -42.36 -96.77
N GLY A 132 -2.91 -42.29 -95.45
CA GLY A 132 -2.04 -41.29 -94.83
C GLY A 132 -2.60 -39.89 -95.02
N SER A 133 -2.02 -39.13 -95.94
CA SER A 133 -2.44 -37.76 -96.27
C SER A 133 -2.77 -37.61 -97.75
N ALA A 134 -3.16 -38.68 -98.43
CA ALA A 134 -3.44 -38.64 -99.87
C ALA A 134 -4.56 -39.60 -100.29
N PHE A 135 -5.15 -39.34 -101.45
CA PHE A 135 -6.09 -40.24 -102.11
C PHE A 135 -5.85 -40.26 -103.63
N ALA A 136 -6.33 -41.31 -104.30
CA ALA A 136 -6.34 -41.38 -105.76
C ALA A 136 -7.66 -40.79 -106.29
N MET A 137 -7.57 -39.86 -107.25
CA MET A 137 -8.72 -39.11 -107.76
C MET A 137 -9.76 -40.05 -108.39
N PRO A 138 -11.01 -40.09 -107.89
CA PRO A 138 -12.09 -40.90 -108.46
C PRO A 138 -12.72 -40.22 -109.69
N GLU A 139 -13.68 -40.88 -110.33
CA GLU A 139 -14.50 -40.28 -111.40
C GLU A 139 -15.62 -39.40 -110.84
N ALA A 140 -15.33 -38.62 -109.81
CA ALA A 140 -16.28 -37.70 -109.17
C ALA A 140 -15.53 -36.59 -108.44
N ASP A 141 -16.22 -35.46 -108.24
CA ASP A 141 -15.69 -34.36 -107.43
C ASP A 141 -15.54 -34.81 -105.97
N VAL A 142 -14.43 -34.41 -105.35
CA VAL A 142 -14.05 -34.79 -103.99
C VAL A 142 -14.13 -33.58 -103.07
N THR A 143 -14.82 -33.76 -101.94
CA THR A 143 -14.85 -32.79 -100.85
C THR A 143 -14.16 -33.38 -99.62
N VAL A 144 -13.19 -32.66 -99.06
CA VAL A 144 -12.47 -33.06 -97.84
C VAL A 144 -12.91 -32.17 -96.66
N SER A 145 -13.12 -32.77 -95.50
CA SER A 145 -13.47 -32.08 -94.25
C SER A 145 -12.52 -32.47 -93.13
N ALA A 146 -12.26 -31.52 -92.22
CA ALA A 146 -11.48 -31.74 -91.01
C ALA A 146 -12.14 -31.04 -89.82
N THR A 147 -12.07 -31.67 -88.65
CA THR A 147 -12.40 -31.04 -87.37
C THR A 147 -11.15 -30.89 -86.53
N PHE A 148 -11.11 -29.84 -85.72
CA PHE A 148 -9.96 -29.50 -84.88
C PHE A 148 -10.42 -29.40 -83.43
N LYS A 149 -9.60 -29.92 -82.50
CA LYS A 149 -9.85 -29.82 -81.07
C LYS A 149 -8.79 -28.91 -80.41
N PRO A 150 -9.15 -28.17 -79.34
CA PRO A 150 -8.20 -27.33 -78.63
C PRO A 150 -7.11 -28.17 -77.95
N VAL A 151 -5.88 -27.67 -77.96
CA VAL A 151 -4.75 -28.18 -77.16
C VAL A 151 -4.80 -27.47 -75.81
N ILE A 152 -5.21 -28.19 -74.76
CA ILE A 152 -5.27 -27.64 -73.40
C ILE A 152 -3.90 -27.78 -72.74
N LYS A 153 -3.16 -26.68 -72.65
CA LYS A 153 -1.90 -26.63 -71.87
C LYS A 153 -2.22 -26.61 -70.38
N THR A 154 -1.72 -27.60 -69.64
CA THR A 154 -1.83 -27.66 -68.18
C THR A 154 -0.54 -27.20 -67.52
N TYR A 155 -0.65 -26.74 -66.27
CA TYR A 155 0.44 -26.30 -65.41
C TYR A 155 0.38 -27.08 -64.10
N THR A 156 1.53 -27.24 -63.45
CA THR A 156 1.70 -28.09 -62.27
C THR A 156 1.55 -27.31 -60.97
N VAL A 157 0.82 -27.86 -60.02
CA VAL A 157 0.78 -27.43 -58.62
C VAL A 157 1.75 -28.31 -57.84
N ALA A 158 2.91 -27.79 -57.46
CA ALA A 158 3.90 -28.51 -56.66
C ALA A 158 3.67 -28.24 -55.17
N ILE A 159 3.25 -29.25 -54.41
CA ILE A 159 3.12 -29.15 -52.95
C ILE A 159 4.38 -29.77 -52.33
N GLY A 160 5.14 -28.97 -51.58
CA GLY A 160 6.34 -29.45 -50.90
C GLY A 160 6.03 -30.42 -49.75
N THR A 161 7.05 -31.11 -49.22
CA THR A 161 6.90 -31.83 -47.95
C THR A 161 6.85 -30.84 -46.79
N MET A 162 6.00 -31.14 -45.81
CA MET A 162 5.76 -30.31 -44.64
C MET A 162 5.64 -31.19 -43.41
N THR A 163 5.91 -30.63 -42.23
CA THR A 163 5.82 -31.33 -40.95
C THR A 163 4.61 -30.84 -40.18
N GLY A 164 3.84 -31.73 -39.56
CA GLY A 164 2.70 -31.38 -38.72
C GLY A 164 1.39 -31.14 -39.46
N GLY A 165 1.30 -31.56 -40.72
CA GLY A 165 0.07 -31.51 -41.50
C GLY A 165 0.31 -31.83 -42.96
N SER A 166 -0.74 -31.62 -43.75
CA SER A 166 -0.74 -31.82 -45.20
C SER A 166 -1.57 -30.75 -45.90
N VAL A 167 -1.35 -30.57 -47.20
CA VAL A 167 -2.18 -29.73 -48.06
C VAL A 167 -2.59 -30.57 -49.26
N THR A 168 -3.86 -30.52 -49.62
CA THR A 168 -4.38 -31.14 -50.84
C THR A 168 -4.89 -30.06 -51.79
N ALA A 169 -4.83 -30.32 -53.10
CA ALA A 169 -5.33 -29.43 -54.15
C ALA A 169 -6.45 -30.09 -54.95
N SER A 170 -7.52 -29.33 -55.23
CA SER A 170 -8.64 -29.74 -56.08
C SER A 170 -8.82 -28.72 -57.21
N PRO A 171 -9.05 -29.13 -58.48
CA PRO A 171 -9.42 -30.48 -58.92
C PRO A 171 -8.25 -31.46 -59.14
N GLY A 172 -7.00 -31.00 -59.07
CA GLY A 172 -5.83 -31.87 -59.21
C GLY A 172 -4.52 -31.11 -59.25
N MET A 173 -3.42 -31.84 -59.44
CA MET A 173 -2.05 -31.30 -59.44
C MET A 173 -1.58 -30.81 -60.81
N SER A 174 -2.36 -31.03 -61.86
CA SER A 174 -2.10 -30.51 -63.21
C SER A 174 -3.41 -29.99 -63.79
N VAL A 175 -3.49 -28.67 -64.01
CA VAL A 175 -4.74 -27.99 -64.39
C VAL A 175 -4.47 -26.91 -65.44
N ALA A 176 -5.47 -26.61 -66.27
CA ALA A 176 -5.36 -25.55 -67.28
C ALA A 176 -5.25 -24.16 -66.64
N ALA A 177 -4.56 -23.22 -67.28
CA ALA A 177 -4.52 -21.83 -66.82
C ALA A 177 -5.92 -21.23 -66.70
N GLY A 178 -6.14 -20.40 -65.68
CA GLY A 178 -7.43 -19.81 -65.33
C GLY A 178 -8.35 -20.73 -64.51
N THR A 179 -8.06 -22.03 -64.41
CA THR A 179 -8.81 -22.95 -63.53
C THR A 179 -8.62 -22.56 -62.08
N THR A 180 -9.70 -22.44 -61.31
CA THR A 180 -9.61 -22.20 -59.87
C THR A 180 -9.15 -23.47 -59.15
N VAL A 181 -8.01 -23.38 -58.47
CA VAL A 181 -7.49 -24.43 -57.59
C VAL A 181 -7.83 -24.06 -56.15
N THR A 182 -8.44 -24.99 -55.41
CA THR A 182 -8.72 -24.85 -53.98
C THR A 182 -7.76 -25.72 -53.19
N LEU A 183 -7.12 -25.12 -52.18
CA LEU A 183 -6.21 -25.79 -51.25
C LEU A 183 -6.93 -26.09 -49.93
N THR A 184 -6.82 -27.33 -49.49
CA THR A 184 -7.36 -27.80 -48.21
C THR A 184 -6.21 -28.21 -47.30
N PRO A 185 -5.74 -27.32 -46.41
CA PRO A 185 -4.79 -27.68 -45.37
C PRO A 185 -5.46 -28.53 -44.30
N ALA A 186 -4.80 -29.61 -43.90
CA ALA A 186 -5.21 -30.49 -42.81
C ALA A 186 -4.04 -30.60 -41.82
N ALA A 187 -4.19 -30.04 -40.62
CA ALA A 187 -3.17 -30.15 -39.57
C ALA A 187 -3.20 -31.53 -38.92
N ASP A 188 -2.03 -32.06 -38.58
CA ASP A 188 -1.92 -33.28 -37.78
C ASP A 188 -2.33 -33.00 -36.33
N SER A 189 -2.63 -34.05 -35.56
CA SER A 189 -2.93 -33.91 -34.13
C SER A 189 -1.78 -33.22 -33.39
N GLY A 190 -2.10 -32.18 -32.61
CA GLY A 190 -1.11 -31.36 -31.90
C GLY A 190 -0.47 -30.25 -32.75
N TYR A 191 -1.00 -29.96 -33.94
CA TYR A 191 -0.57 -28.86 -34.79
C TYR A 191 -1.75 -27.99 -35.24
N VAL A 192 -1.47 -26.73 -35.54
CA VAL A 192 -2.41 -25.82 -36.21
C VAL A 192 -1.73 -25.14 -37.38
N LEU A 193 -2.50 -24.79 -38.41
CA LEU A 193 -1.98 -24.06 -39.57
C LEU A 193 -1.56 -22.65 -39.14
N ASP A 194 -0.30 -22.32 -39.34
CA ASP A 194 0.27 -20.99 -39.05
C ASP A 194 0.28 -20.12 -40.31
N SER A 195 0.73 -20.68 -41.44
CA SER A 195 0.69 -19.99 -42.73
C SER A 195 0.54 -20.96 -43.91
N LEU A 196 -0.05 -20.45 -44.99
CA LEU A 196 -0.16 -21.11 -46.29
C LEU A 196 0.23 -20.09 -47.36
N THR A 197 1.15 -20.46 -48.24
CA THR A 197 1.64 -19.59 -49.33
C THR A 197 1.68 -20.36 -50.64
N VAL A 198 1.44 -19.65 -51.74
CA VAL A 198 1.53 -20.19 -53.10
C VAL A 198 2.30 -19.21 -53.94
N LYS A 199 3.40 -19.66 -54.57
CA LYS A 199 4.27 -18.84 -55.41
C LYS A 199 4.26 -19.31 -56.84
N ASP A 200 4.23 -18.38 -57.79
CA ASP A 200 4.47 -18.69 -59.21
C ASP A 200 5.96 -18.97 -59.49
N ALA A 201 6.28 -19.34 -60.74
CA ALA A 201 7.65 -19.59 -61.18
C ALA A 201 8.57 -18.35 -61.09
N SER A 202 8.01 -17.14 -60.97
CA SER A 202 8.75 -15.89 -60.78
C SER A 202 8.95 -15.55 -59.30
N GLY A 203 8.39 -16.35 -58.38
CA GLY A 203 8.47 -16.16 -56.93
C GLY A 203 7.40 -15.23 -56.34
N ASN A 204 6.41 -14.80 -57.13
CA ASN A 204 5.34 -13.92 -56.66
C ASN A 204 4.22 -14.72 -55.98
N ASP A 205 3.62 -14.15 -54.94
CA ASP A 205 2.48 -14.77 -54.26
C ASP A 205 1.22 -14.70 -55.14
N VAL A 206 0.62 -15.87 -55.40
CA VAL A 206 -0.60 -16.01 -56.23
C VAL A 206 -1.83 -16.48 -55.45
N LEU A 207 -1.68 -16.76 -54.15
CA LEU A 207 -2.77 -17.22 -53.30
C LEU A 207 -3.80 -16.09 -53.10
N ALA A 208 -5.07 -16.36 -53.46
CA ALA A 208 -6.17 -15.43 -53.26
C ALA A 208 -7.00 -15.79 -52.00
N GLN A 209 -8.08 -15.03 -51.75
CA GLN A 209 -8.92 -15.22 -50.57
C GLN A 209 -9.50 -16.66 -50.49
N ARG A 210 -9.61 -17.19 -49.27
CA ARG A 210 -10.19 -18.53 -48.95
C ARG A 210 -9.39 -19.74 -49.48
N ASN A 211 -8.06 -19.69 -49.41
CA ASN A 211 -7.18 -20.79 -49.80
C ASN A 211 -7.37 -21.25 -51.27
N ALA A 212 -7.77 -20.35 -52.15
CA ALA A 212 -7.98 -20.65 -53.57
C ALA A 212 -7.21 -19.66 -54.45
N PHE A 213 -6.84 -20.09 -55.65
CA PHE A 213 -6.19 -19.23 -56.64
C PHE A 213 -6.59 -19.65 -58.06
N ALA A 214 -6.57 -18.72 -59.01
CA ALA A 214 -6.69 -19.05 -60.42
C ALA A 214 -5.32 -19.48 -60.93
N MET A 215 -5.24 -20.64 -61.59
CA MET A 215 -3.96 -21.17 -62.06
C MET A 215 -3.29 -20.18 -63.04
N PRO A 216 -2.08 -19.67 -62.74
CA PRO A 216 -1.40 -18.78 -63.66
C PRO A 216 -0.90 -19.53 -64.90
N GLN A 217 -0.38 -18.80 -65.89
CA GLN A 217 0.30 -19.40 -67.04
C GLN A 217 1.73 -19.88 -66.72
N SER A 218 1.91 -20.45 -65.52
CA SER A 218 3.17 -21.02 -65.05
C SER A 218 2.88 -22.06 -63.97
N ASP A 219 3.86 -22.92 -63.70
CA ASP A 219 3.81 -23.80 -62.53
C ASP A 219 3.82 -22.98 -61.24
N VAL A 220 3.24 -23.55 -60.18
CA VAL A 220 3.19 -22.93 -58.85
C VAL A 220 3.72 -23.86 -57.78
N THR A 221 4.30 -23.29 -56.72
CA THR A 221 4.76 -24.02 -55.54
C THR A 221 3.93 -23.63 -54.32
N VAL A 222 3.38 -24.61 -53.62
CA VAL A 222 2.60 -24.44 -52.40
C VAL A 222 3.46 -24.82 -51.20
N THR A 223 3.55 -23.93 -50.21
CA THR A 223 4.18 -24.22 -48.92
C THR A 223 3.24 -23.88 -47.77
N ALA A 224 3.25 -24.70 -46.73
CA ALA A 224 2.48 -24.47 -45.52
C ALA A 224 3.38 -24.67 -44.31
N VAL A 225 3.15 -23.86 -43.27
CA VAL A 225 3.79 -24.00 -41.97
C VAL A 225 2.73 -24.39 -40.97
N PHE A 226 2.91 -25.54 -40.34
CA PHE A 226 2.10 -25.97 -39.21
C PHE A 226 2.89 -25.76 -37.93
N LYS A 227 2.29 -25.08 -36.97
CA LYS A 227 2.92 -24.79 -35.69
C LYS A 227 2.40 -25.75 -34.63
N LYS A 228 3.31 -26.40 -33.92
CA LYS A 228 2.99 -27.34 -32.85
C LYS A 228 2.35 -26.60 -31.68
N ILE A 229 1.25 -27.16 -31.16
CA ILE A 229 0.59 -26.71 -29.93
C ILE A 229 0.89 -27.70 -28.80
N TYR A 230 0.94 -27.18 -27.58
CA TYR A 230 1.11 -27.95 -26.35
C TYR A 230 -0.10 -27.73 -25.45
N THR A 231 -0.38 -28.71 -24.61
CA THR A 231 -1.55 -28.69 -23.75
C THR A 231 -1.18 -28.33 -22.31
N ILE A 232 -2.04 -27.56 -21.67
CA ILE A 232 -2.03 -27.29 -20.23
C ILE A 232 -3.24 -28.01 -19.66
N THR A 233 -2.99 -29.03 -18.83
CA THR A 233 -4.03 -29.79 -18.14
C THR A 233 -4.23 -29.22 -16.74
N ILE A 234 -5.46 -28.80 -16.42
CA ILE A 234 -5.81 -28.32 -15.08
C ILE A 234 -6.40 -29.48 -14.28
N ASN A 235 -5.71 -29.88 -13.21
CA ASN A 235 -6.24 -30.84 -12.25
C ASN A 235 -7.17 -30.09 -11.29
N LYS A 236 -8.47 -30.38 -11.35
CA LYS A 236 -9.48 -29.68 -10.53
C LYS A 236 -9.19 -29.88 -9.04
N PRO A 237 -8.92 -28.80 -8.29
CA PRO A 237 -8.76 -28.90 -6.85
C PRO A 237 -10.10 -29.08 -6.14
N THR A 238 -10.08 -29.69 -4.95
CA THR A 238 -11.30 -29.96 -4.16
C THR A 238 -11.87 -28.69 -3.50
N ASN A 239 -11.01 -27.80 -3.02
CA ASN A 239 -11.38 -26.68 -2.12
C ASN A 239 -11.07 -25.30 -2.72
N GLY A 240 -11.19 -25.17 -4.04
CA GLY A 240 -10.94 -23.91 -4.74
C GLY A 240 -11.07 -24.06 -6.25
N ASN A 241 -10.56 -23.09 -6.99
CA ASN A 241 -10.50 -23.09 -8.44
C ASN A 241 -9.13 -22.59 -8.92
N ILE A 242 -8.78 -22.95 -10.15
CA ILE A 242 -7.58 -22.45 -10.85
C ILE A 242 -8.03 -21.68 -12.07
N GLY A 243 -7.60 -20.42 -12.18
CA GLY A 243 -7.73 -19.61 -13.37
C GLY A 243 -6.44 -19.63 -14.17
N VAL A 244 -6.54 -19.78 -15.49
CA VAL A 244 -5.40 -19.71 -16.42
C VAL A 244 -5.73 -18.74 -17.55
N VAL A 245 -4.74 -17.95 -17.95
CA VAL A 245 -4.80 -16.98 -19.04
C VAL A 245 -3.63 -17.23 -20.00
N THR A 246 -3.95 -17.37 -21.28
CA THR A 246 -2.98 -17.40 -22.38
C THR A 246 -3.00 -16.05 -23.12
N PRO A 247 -1.94 -15.66 -23.85
CA PRO A 247 -1.92 -14.43 -24.64
C PRO A 247 -3.04 -14.36 -25.71
N ARG A 248 -3.59 -15.52 -26.07
CA ARG A 248 -4.65 -15.68 -27.08
C ARG A 248 -6.06 -15.76 -26.48
N GLY A 249 -6.22 -15.70 -25.15
CA GLY A 249 -7.50 -15.98 -24.48
C GLY A 249 -7.84 -15.08 -23.28
N ARG A 250 -9.15 -14.97 -23.00
CA ARG A 250 -9.71 -14.38 -21.76
C ARG A 250 -9.59 -15.40 -20.62
N TRP A 251 -9.63 -14.96 -19.35
CA TRP A 251 -9.70 -15.84 -18.19
C TRP A 251 -10.73 -16.96 -18.40
N THR A 252 -10.27 -18.20 -18.43
CA THR A 252 -11.16 -19.36 -18.43
C THR A 252 -11.00 -20.07 -17.09
N THR A 253 -11.99 -19.93 -16.21
CA THR A 253 -12.23 -20.90 -15.14
C THR A 253 -12.78 -22.15 -15.80
N LYS A 254 -12.05 -23.26 -15.75
CA LYS A 254 -12.42 -24.49 -16.46
C LYS A 254 -12.58 -25.66 -15.49
N ASP A 255 -13.55 -26.52 -15.78
CA ASP A 255 -13.84 -27.73 -15.02
C ASP A 255 -12.72 -28.79 -15.12
N ALA A 256 -12.83 -29.84 -14.31
CA ALA A 256 -11.88 -30.95 -14.25
C ALA A 256 -11.61 -31.58 -15.63
N GLY A 257 -10.34 -31.81 -15.95
CA GLY A 257 -9.93 -32.53 -17.16
C GLY A 257 -9.98 -31.66 -18.42
N GLN A 258 -10.20 -30.36 -18.31
CA GLN A 258 -10.09 -29.46 -19.46
C GLN A 258 -8.63 -29.16 -19.79
N THR A 259 -8.34 -29.20 -21.09
CA THR A 259 -7.06 -28.79 -21.67
C THR A 259 -7.15 -27.39 -22.24
N ILE A 260 -6.06 -26.64 -22.12
CA ILE A 260 -5.85 -25.36 -22.78
C ILE A 260 -4.69 -25.53 -23.76
N GLU A 261 -4.85 -25.05 -24.98
CA GLU A 261 -3.80 -25.09 -25.99
C GLU A 261 -2.98 -23.80 -25.95
N ALA A 262 -1.66 -23.95 -26.01
CA ALA A 262 -0.70 -22.85 -26.05
C ALA A 262 0.50 -23.20 -26.92
N PHE A 263 1.15 -22.17 -27.46
CA PHE A 263 2.41 -22.33 -28.18
C PHE A 263 3.60 -22.22 -27.22
N ALA A 264 4.67 -22.99 -27.49
CA ALA A 264 5.93 -22.80 -26.78
C ALA A 264 6.42 -21.35 -26.88
N GLY A 265 6.90 -20.81 -25.76
CA GLY A 265 7.33 -19.41 -25.64
C GLY A 265 6.24 -18.41 -25.22
N GLU A 266 4.96 -18.81 -25.19
CA GLU A 266 3.91 -17.94 -24.67
C GLU A 266 3.99 -17.81 -23.15
N THR A 267 3.74 -16.60 -22.62
CA THR A 267 3.63 -16.40 -21.17
C THR A 267 2.23 -16.79 -20.70
N ILE A 268 2.17 -17.76 -19.81
CA ILE A 268 0.95 -18.30 -19.20
C ILE A 268 0.83 -17.70 -17.80
N VAL A 269 -0.28 -17.04 -17.51
CA VAL A 269 -0.58 -16.53 -16.17
C VAL A 269 -1.60 -17.45 -15.51
N TYR A 270 -1.37 -17.78 -14.25
CA TYR A 270 -2.26 -18.63 -13.48
C TYR A 270 -2.50 -18.06 -12.08
N ASP A 271 -3.66 -18.38 -11.52
CA ASP A 271 -4.14 -17.86 -10.24
C ASP A 271 -5.02 -18.90 -9.54
N ALA A 272 -4.93 -18.98 -8.22
CA ALA A 272 -5.75 -19.86 -7.41
C ALA A 272 -6.82 -19.02 -6.70
N THR A 273 -8.06 -19.48 -6.72
CA THR A 273 -9.14 -18.87 -5.93
C THR A 273 -9.61 -19.89 -4.89
N PRO A 274 -9.21 -19.76 -3.61
CA PRO A 274 -9.69 -20.62 -2.55
C PRO A 274 -11.21 -20.57 -2.41
N ALA A 275 -11.83 -21.69 -2.08
CA ALA A 275 -13.22 -21.72 -1.66
C ALA A 275 -13.38 -21.08 -0.28
N SER A 276 -14.60 -20.68 0.07
CA SER A 276 -14.91 -20.17 1.42
C SER A 276 -14.46 -21.16 2.49
N GLY A 277 -13.79 -20.67 3.54
CA GLY A 277 -13.24 -21.49 4.61
C GLY A 277 -11.84 -22.07 4.37
N TYR A 278 -11.23 -21.83 3.20
CA TYR A 278 -9.89 -22.32 2.85
C TYR A 278 -8.93 -21.18 2.48
N LYS A 279 -7.64 -21.44 2.56
CA LYS A 279 -6.56 -20.57 2.05
C LYS A 279 -5.66 -21.33 1.08
N PHE A 280 -5.04 -20.60 0.16
CA PHE A 280 -4.12 -21.17 -0.81
C PHE A 280 -2.86 -21.67 -0.08
N ARG A 281 -2.43 -22.90 -0.39
CA ARG A 281 -1.23 -23.50 0.20
C ARG A 281 -0.07 -23.51 -0.79
N ALA A 282 -0.26 -24.14 -1.94
CA ALA A 282 0.79 -24.27 -2.95
C ALA A 282 0.24 -24.67 -4.32
N PHE A 283 0.98 -24.33 -5.38
CA PHE A 283 0.83 -24.94 -6.70
C PHE A 283 1.78 -26.12 -6.89
N THR A 284 1.37 -27.08 -7.70
CA THR A 284 2.26 -28.08 -8.31
C THR A 284 2.13 -27.95 -9.82
N ILE A 285 3.24 -27.63 -10.50
CA ILE A 285 3.28 -27.49 -11.96
C ILE A 285 4.20 -28.55 -12.54
N GLY A 286 3.64 -29.50 -13.29
CA GLY A 286 4.40 -30.53 -13.99
C GLY A 286 4.94 -30.02 -15.32
N GLY A 287 6.20 -30.32 -15.63
CA GLY A 287 6.84 -29.95 -16.90
C GLY A 287 7.47 -28.55 -16.92
N VAL A 288 7.47 -27.82 -15.79
CA VAL A 288 8.07 -26.48 -15.66
C VAL A 288 8.89 -26.41 -14.38
N ASP A 289 10.16 -26.01 -14.49
CA ASP A 289 11.07 -25.84 -13.35
C ASP A 289 11.17 -24.39 -12.87
N GLY A 290 11.65 -24.19 -11.65
CA GLY A 290 11.96 -22.85 -11.11
C GLY A 290 10.74 -22.02 -10.71
N ILE A 291 9.58 -22.65 -10.56
CA ILE A 291 8.35 -21.99 -10.13
C ILE A 291 8.31 -21.88 -8.60
N ASP A 292 8.01 -20.68 -8.12
CA ASP A 292 7.64 -20.47 -6.74
C ASP A 292 6.20 -20.97 -6.51
N ALA A 293 6.10 -22.19 -5.97
CA ALA A 293 4.84 -22.85 -5.66
C ALA A 293 4.00 -22.08 -4.62
N SER A 294 4.62 -21.21 -3.80
CA SER A 294 3.95 -20.50 -2.71
C SER A 294 3.16 -19.27 -3.15
N LYS A 295 3.31 -18.83 -4.40
CA LYS A 295 2.60 -17.66 -4.94
C LYS A 295 1.24 -18.06 -5.48
N GLN A 296 0.18 -17.54 -4.86
CA GLN A 296 -1.21 -17.73 -5.29
C GLN A 296 -1.49 -17.26 -6.72
N LYS A 297 -0.72 -16.28 -7.21
CA LYS A 297 -0.76 -15.79 -8.59
C LYS A 297 0.64 -15.65 -9.14
N ASN A 298 0.90 -16.28 -10.28
CA ASN A 298 2.22 -16.26 -10.89
C ASN A 298 2.12 -16.58 -12.40
N SER A 299 3.26 -16.69 -13.08
CA SER A 299 3.32 -17.02 -14.49
C SER A 299 4.52 -17.89 -14.86
N PHE A 300 4.43 -18.57 -16.00
CA PHE A 300 5.54 -19.31 -16.61
C PHE A 300 5.56 -19.11 -18.13
N VAL A 301 6.69 -19.42 -18.76
CA VAL A 301 6.80 -19.46 -20.22
C VAL A 301 6.53 -20.89 -20.68
N MET A 302 5.56 -21.07 -21.57
CA MET A 302 5.14 -22.39 -22.05
C MET A 302 6.34 -23.16 -22.62
N PRO A 303 6.68 -24.34 -22.07
CA PRO A 303 7.80 -25.14 -22.54
C PRO A 303 7.46 -25.86 -23.86
N GLN A 304 8.44 -26.57 -24.42
CA GLN A 304 8.24 -27.47 -25.56
C GLN A 304 7.69 -28.85 -25.14
N SER A 305 6.82 -28.88 -24.13
CA SER A 305 6.17 -30.08 -23.58
C SER A 305 4.81 -29.71 -22.99
N ASP A 306 3.95 -30.72 -22.80
CA ASP A 306 2.69 -30.53 -22.08
C ASP A 306 2.94 -30.18 -20.62
N VAL A 307 2.02 -29.40 -20.03
CA VAL A 307 2.10 -28.90 -18.65
C VAL A 307 0.87 -29.36 -17.87
N THR A 308 1.05 -29.69 -16.60
CA THR A 308 -0.06 -29.95 -15.68
C THR A 308 -0.03 -28.92 -14.55
N ILE A 309 -1.21 -28.43 -14.14
CA ILE A 309 -1.33 -27.48 -13.02
C ILE A 309 -2.31 -28.06 -12.00
N SER A 310 -1.85 -28.20 -10.76
CA SER A 310 -2.65 -28.54 -9.59
C SER A 310 -2.46 -27.46 -8.52
N ALA A 311 -3.49 -27.21 -7.71
CA ALA A 311 -3.41 -26.32 -6.55
C ALA A 311 -3.85 -27.07 -5.29
N GLU A 312 -3.13 -26.84 -4.21
CA GLU A 312 -3.46 -27.30 -2.87
C GLU A 312 -4.01 -26.15 -2.05
N PHE A 313 -5.03 -26.45 -1.26
CA PHE A 313 -5.68 -25.52 -0.35
C PHE A 313 -5.76 -26.18 1.02
N GLU A 314 -5.57 -25.38 2.06
CA GLU A 314 -5.70 -25.82 3.44
C GLU A 314 -6.85 -25.10 4.12
N GLU A 315 -7.50 -25.78 5.07
CA GLU A 315 -8.62 -25.20 5.80
C GLU A 315 -8.11 -24.06 6.69
N LYS A 316 -8.83 -22.94 6.71
CA LYS A 316 -8.53 -21.84 7.62
C LYS A 316 -8.64 -22.33 9.07
N SER A 317 -7.67 -21.94 9.89
CA SER A 317 -7.66 -22.32 11.30
C SER A 317 -8.86 -21.72 12.02
N ASN A 318 -9.52 -22.53 12.84
CA ASN A 318 -10.57 -22.07 13.74
C ASN A 318 -9.94 -21.78 15.12
N TYR A 319 -10.06 -20.55 15.58
CA TYR A 319 -9.45 -20.11 16.84
C TYR A 319 -10.49 -19.98 17.93
N CYS A 320 -10.20 -20.47 19.13
CA CYS A 320 -10.95 -20.09 20.31
C CYS A 320 -10.58 -18.66 20.71
N ILE A 321 -11.58 -17.85 21.03
CA ILE A 321 -11.41 -16.45 21.42
C ILE A 321 -11.51 -16.36 22.92
N GLY A 322 -10.36 -16.46 23.58
CA GLY A 322 -10.25 -16.24 25.02
C GLY A 322 -10.50 -14.77 25.34
N THR A 323 -10.98 -14.50 26.55
CA THR A 323 -11.07 -13.15 27.08
C THR A 323 -10.51 -13.09 28.49
N LYS A 324 -9.78 -12.03 28.79
CA LYS A 324 -9.17 -11.83 30.10
C LYS A 324 -9.16 -10.35 30.47
N CYS A 325 -9.47 -10.06 31.72
CA CYS A 325 -9.32 -8.72 32.27
C CYS A 325 -8.80 -8.73 33.70
N ASN A 326 -8.26 -7.58 34.12
CA ASN A 326 -8.04 -7.29 35.53
C ASN A 326 -9.38 -6.91 36.21
N THR A 327 -9.30 -6.54 37.49
CA THR A 327 -10.41 -5.95 38.23
C THR A 327 -10.80 -4.60 37.62
N GLY A 328 -12.11 -4.32 37.51
CA GLY A 328 -12.61 -3.00 37.07
C GLY A 328 -13.55 -3.02 35.87
N GLY A 329 -13.82 -4.18 35.28
CA GLY A 329 -14.77 -4.30 34.18
C GLY A 329 -14.88 -5.73 33.67
N THR A 330 -15.60 -5.88 32.56
CA THR A 330 -15.74 -7.15 31.85
C THR A 330 -15.38 -6.97 30.38
N VAL A 331 -14.91 -8.06 29.77
CA VAL A 331 -14.72 -8.20 28.34
C VAL A 331 -15.39 -9.50 27.91
N SER A 332 -16.24 -9.43 26.89
CA SER A 332 -17.00 -10.57 26.39
C SER A 332 -16.92 -10.61 24.87
N PRO A 333 -16.55 -11.74 24.28
CA PRO A 333 -16.56 -11.86 22.83
C PRO A 333 -17.99 -12.13 22.36
N GLY A 334 -18.38 -11.54 21.23
CA GLY A 334 -19.65 -11.84 20.59
C GLY A 334 -19.73 -13.30 20.13
N GLU A 335 -18.58 -13.88 19.75
CA GLU A 335 -18.43 -15.26 19.31
C GLU A 335 -17.22 -15.90 20.00
N GLN A 336 -17.37 -17.13 20.49
CA GLN A 336 -16.27 -17.84 21.19
C GLN A 336 -15.29 -18.53 20.24
N TYR A 337 -15.68 -18.70 18.97
CA TYR A 337 -14.87 -19.32 17.95
C TYR A 337 -15.08 -18.58 16.65
N ALA A 338 -14.00 -18.30 15.94
CA ALA A 338 -14.06 -17.76 14.59
C ALA A 338 -12.86 -18.25 13.78
N ARG A 339 -13.07 -18.39 12.48
CA ARG A 339 -12.04 -18.78 11.54
C ARG A 339 -11.16 -17.59 11.21
N GLU A 340 -9.90 -17.87 10.86
CA GLU A 340 -8.97 -16.90 10.29
C GLU A 340 -9.62 -16.03 9.19
N GLY A 341 -9.53 -14.71 9.34
CA GLY A 341 -10.09 -13.73 8.41
C GLY A 341 -11.57 -13.40 8.63
N GLU A 342 -12.28 -14.04 9.56
CA GLU A 342 -13.62 -13.63 9.98
C GLU A 342 -13.54 -12.42 10.93
N GLU A 343 -14.61 -11.63 10.97
CA GLU A 343 -14.71 -10.47 11.86
C GLU A 343 -15.40 -10.87 13.17
N VAL A 344 -14.79 -10.49 14.29
CA VAL A 344 -15.30 -10.75 15.63
C VAL A 344 -15.49 -9.42 16.34
N THR A 345 -16.67 -9.24 16.93
CA THR A 345 -16.97 -8.09 17.78
C THR A 345 -16.82 -8.48 19.25
N VAL A 346 -16.08 -7.68 20.02
CA VAL A 346 -15.97 -7.82 21.48
C VAL A 346 -16.65 -6.64 22.15
N THR A 347 -17.30 -6.90 23.28
CA THR A 347 -17.92 -5.86 24.13
C THR A 347 -17.09 -5.72 25.40
N VAL A 348 -16.69 -4.48 25.70
CA VAL A 348 -15.94 -4.14 26.91
C VAL A 348 -16.78 -3.18 27.76
N THR A 349 -17.01 -3.56 29.01
CA THR A 349 -17.86 -2.80 29.93
C THR A 349 -17.10 -2.52 31.22
N PRO A 350 -16.58 -1.30 31.40
CA PRO A 350 -16.05 -0.85 32.69
C PRO A 350 -17.13 -0.93 33.78
N THR A 351 -16.75 -1.39 34.97
CA THR A 351 -17.58 -1.28 36.17
C THR A 351 -17.62 0.17 36.62
N THR A 352 -18.72 0.59 37.27
CA THR A 352 -18.84 1.94 37.86
C THR A 352 -17.61 2.28 38.70
N GLY A 353 -16.98 3.42 38.42
CA GLY A 353 -15.74 3.84 39.08
C GLY A 353 -14.46 3.47 38.33
N TYR A 354 -14.53 2.83 37.16
CA TYR A 354 -13.39 2.45 36.34
C TYR A 354 -13.53 2.97 34.90
N VAL A 355 -12.41 3.03 34.19
CA VAL A 355 -12.31 3.31 32.75
C VAL A 355 -11.40 2.30 32.07
N VAL A 356 -11.56 2.08 30.76
CA VAL A 356 -10.63 1.27 29.97
C VAL A 356 -9.28 1.99 29.90
N GLU A 357 -8.21 1.27 30.23
CA GLU A 357 -6.83 1.71 30.08
C GLU A 357 -6.25 1.20 28.77
N GLU A 358 -6.41 -0.10 28.49
CA GLU A 358 -5.94 -0.74 27.27
C GLU A 358 -6.84 -1.91 26.86
N LEU A 359 -6.92 -2.14 25.55
CA LEU A 359 -7.50 -3.34 24.97
C LEU A 359 -6.58 -3.85 23.87
N CYS A 360 -6.20 -5.13 23.95
CA CYS A 360 -5.31 -5.73 22.97
C CYS A 360 -5.69 -7.17 22.65
N LEU A 361 -5.27 -7.61 21.47
CA LEU A 361 -5.34 -9.00 21.03
C LEU A 361 -3.94 -9.61 21.16
N GLN A 362 -3.84 -10.75 21.84
CA GLN A 362 -2.58 -11.44 22.10
C GLN A 362 -2.66 -12.92 21.70
N THR A 363 -1.51 -13.51 21.42
CA THR A 363 -1.35 -14.96 21.34
C THR A 363 -1.26 -15.57 22.74
N VAL A 364 -1.87 -16.74 22.95
CA VAL A 364 -1.89 -17.40 24.27
C VAL A 364 -0.53 -18.05 24.60
N PHE A 365 0.26 -18.43 23.61
CA PHE A 365 1.49 -19.21 23.81
C PHE A 365 2.70 -18.38 24.24
N ASN A 366 2.92 -17.21 23.63
CA ASN A 366 4.07 -16.34 23.86
C ASN A 366 3.68 -14.92 24.31
N TRP A 367 2.40 -14.71 24.63
CA TRP A 367 1.83 -13.43 25.12
C TRP A 367 2.26 -12.21 24.31
N SER A 368 2.46 -12.43 23.01
CA SER A 368 2.86 -11.36 22.11
C SER A 368 1.62 -10.59 21.72
N THR A 369 1.66 -9.28 21.93
CA THR A 369 0.61 -8.39 21.44
C THR A 369 0.61 -8.42 19.92
N ILE A 370 -0.49 -8.93 19.36
CA ILE A 370 -0.74 -8.97 17.92
C ILE A 370 -1.23 -7.59 17.48
N LEU A 371 -2.19 -7.03 18.23
CA LEU A 371 -2.89 -5.81 17.85
C LEU A 371 -3.38 -5.04 19.07
N LEU A 372 -3.15 -3.73 19.09
CA LEU A 372 -3.85 -2.81 19.99
C LEU A 372 -5.21 -2.48 19.37
N LEU A 373 -6.28 -2.72 20.11
CA LEU A 373 -7.64 -2.50 19.65
C LEU A 373 -8.10 -1.11 20.11
N PRO A 374 -8.47 -0.20 19.19
CA PRO A 374 -8.93 1.13 19.57
C PRO A 374 -10.27 1.02 20.29
N ILE A 375 -10.36 1.57 21.51
CA ILE A 375 -11.58 1.60 22.29
C ILE A 375 -11.66 2.88 23.15
N ASP A 376 -12.87 3.37 23.36
CA ASP A 376 -13.13 4.50 24.26
C ASP A 376 -12.86 4.10 25.73
N LYS A 377 -12.44 5.07 26.54
CA LYS A 377 -12.29 4.89 28.00
C LYS A 377 -13.59 4.51 28.69
N ALA A 378 -14.74 4.89 28.13
CA ALA A 378 -16.06 4.48 28.61
C ALA A 378 -16.42 3.02 28.27
N GLY A 379 -15.59 2.32 27.48
CA GLY A 379 -15.90 1.00 26.93
C GLY A 379 -16.74 1.09 25.65
N GLY A 380 -17.34 -0.04 25.28
CA GLY A 380 -18.14 -0.16 24.05
C GLY A 380 -17.83 -1.44 23.29
N GLN A 381 -18.12 -1.41 21.99
CA GLN A 381 -17.86 -2.53 21.09
C GLN A 381 -16.70 -2.19 20.15
N VAL A 382 -15.84 -3.17 19.90
CA VAL A 382 -14.81 -3.10 18.85
C VAL A 382 -14.81 -4.39 18.05
N THR A 383 -14.65 -4.25 16.74
CA THR A 383 -14.58 -5.37 15.79
C THR A 383 -13.15 -5.52 15.30
N PHE A 384 -12.67 -6.76 15.22
CA PHE A 384 -11.37 -7.08 14.64
C PHE A 384 -11.47 -8.30 13.72
N THR A 385 -10.56 -8.39 12.74
CA THR A 385 -10.43 -9.55 11.88
C THR A 385 -9.49 -10.57 12.54
N VAL A 386 -9.91 -11.83 12.64
CA VAL A 386 -9.11 -12.90 13.25
C VAL A 386 -7.82 -13.12 12.44
N PRO A 387 -6.63 -12.94 13.04
CA PRO A 387 -5.36 -13.10 12.34
C PRO A 387 -4.97 -14.58 12.19
N ASP A 388 -4.05 -14.87 11.27
CA ASP A 388 -3.34 -16.15 11.25
C ASP A 388 -2.29 -16.17 12.38
N ALA A 389 -2.73 -16.54 13.58
CA ALA A 389 -1.92 -16.49 14.79
C ALA A 389 -1.10 -17.76 15.03
N GLY A 390 -1.31 -18.82 14.23
CA GLY A 390 -0.76 -20.17 14.44
C GLY A 390 -1.13 -20.86 15.77
N THR A 391 -1.71 -20.14 16.73
CA THR A 391 -2.06 -20.59 18.08
C THR A 391 -3.35 -19.88 18.56
N ALA A 392 -3.90 -20.31 19.71
CA ALA A 392 -5.05 -19.66 20.31
C ALA A 392 -4.81 -18.16 20.58
N ILE A 393 -5.87 -17.35 20.47
CA ILE A 393 -5.86 -15.90 20.70
C ILE A 393 -6.67 -15.54 21.96
N GLU A 394 -6.24 -14.48 22.64
CA GLU A 394 -6.91 -13.92 23.82
C GLU A 394 -7.07 -12.41 23.68
N VAL A 395 -8.27 -11.91 23.94
CA VAL A 395 -8.57 -10.49 24.01
C VAL A 395 -8.40 -10.04 25.46
N ARG A 396 -7.47 -9.13 25.68
CA ARG A 396 -7.10 -8.66 27.02
C ARG A 396 -7.51 -7.22 27.22
N ALA A 397 -8.32 -6.97 28.25
CA ALA A 397 -8.68 -5.62 28.67
C ALA A 397 -8.02 -5.28 30.01
N THR A 398 -7.47 -4.08 30.14
CA THR A 398 -7.08 -3.51 31.43
C THR A 398 -7.94 -2.30 31.75
N PHE A 399 -8.33 -2.21 33.01
CA PHE A 399 -9.11 -1.11 33.56
C PHE A 399 -8.31 -0.39 34.63
N ALA A 400 -8.44 0.93 34.66
CA ALA A 400 -7.89 1.80 35.69
C ALA A 400 -9.03 2.45 36.47
N GLU A 401 -8.82 2.68 37.78
CA GLU A 401 -9.79 3.42 38.58
C GLU A 401 -9.94 4.84 38.02
N LYS A 402 -11.20 5.28 37.89
CA LYS A 402 -11.54 6.61 37.44
C LYS A 402 -11.29 7.59 38.59
N THR A 403 -10.55 8.65 38.31
CA THR A 403 -10.30 9.72 39.27
C THR A 403 -11.29 10.87 39.09
N TYR A 404 -11.66 11.50 40.19
CA TYR A 404 -12.54 12.66 40.26
C TYR A 404 -11.83 13.83 40.96
N SER A 405 -12.24 15.03 40.61
CA SER A 405 -11.73 16.29 41.13
C SER A 405 -12.68 16.89 42.17
N ILE A 406 -12.09 17.56 43.16
CA ILE A 406 -12.80 18.33 44.18
C ILE A 406 -12.32 19.77 44.04
N LYS A 407 -13.25 20.67 43.72
CA LYS A 407 -12.99 22.11 43.68
C LYS A 407 -13.54 22.78 44.93
N LEU A 408 -12.86 23.82 45.35
CA LEU A 408 -13.36 24.72 46.38
C LEU A 408 -13.90 25.97 45.69
N ALA A 409 -15.06 26.48 46.13
CA ALA A 409 -15.58 27.73 45.59
C ALA A 409 -14.61 28.90 45.78
N ASP A 410 -14.59 29.80 44.81
CA ASP A 410 -13.79 31.02 44.86
C ASP A 410 -14.37 32.04 45.86
N ASN A 411 -13.52 32.92 46.38
CA ASN A 411 -13.89 34.06 47.24
C ASN A 411 -14.64 33.69 48.54
N ILE A 412 -14.23 32.59 49.19
CA ILE A 412 -14.73 32.26 50.52
C ILE A 412 -14.32 33.37 51.50
N THR A 413 -15.27 33.84 52.32
CA THR A 413 -15.08 34.87 53.35
C THR A 413 -15.61 34.37 54.69
N GLY A 414 -14.93 34.73 55.79
CA GLY A 414 -15.34 34.34 57.15
C GLY A 414 -14.84 32.97 57.61
N GLY A 415 -13.93 32.34 56.86
CA GLY A 415 -13.27 31.09 57.25
C GLY A 415 -12.61 30.37 56.08
N SER A 416 -12.09 29.17 56.37
CA SER A 416 -11.45 28.28 55.40
C SER A 416 -11.92 26.84 55.56
N ILE A 417 -11.75 26.04 54.50
CA ILE A 417 -12.01 24.60 54.51
C ILE A 417 -10.87 23.84 53.83
N THR A 418 -10.40 22.76 54.46
CA THR A 418 -9.31 21.90 53.98
C THR A 418 -9.66 20.42 54.18
N GLY A 419 -8.74 19.49 53.93
CA GLY A 419 -8.95 18.05 54.16
C GLY A 419 -9.30 17.20 52.94
N PHE A 420 -9.16 17.75 51.73
CA PHE A 420 -9.40 17.04 50.47
C PHE A 420 -8.25 17.23 49.48
N ASN A 421 -8.10 16.28 48.55
CA ASN A 421 -7.21 16.43 47.40
C ASN A 421 -8.00 17.06 46.24
N SER A 422 -7.40 18.00 45.52
CA SER A 422 -8.08 18.66 44.38
C SER A 422 -8.30 17.72 43.18
N SER A 423 -7.55 16.63 43.10
CA SER A 423 -7.60 15.63 42.02
C SER A 423 -7.15 14.26 42.53
N GLY A 424 -7.42 13.20 41.75
CA GLY A 424 -6.97 11.85 42.08
C GLY A 424 -7.82 11.15 43.16
N ASN A 425 -9.05 11.63 43.38
CA ASN A 425 -9.98 10.98 44.32
C ASN A 425 -10.74 9.85 43.61
N HIS A 426 -11.09 8.79 44.34
CA HIS A 426 -11.75 7.60 43.77
C HIS A 426 -13.17 7.45 44.30
N LEU A 427 -14.06 6.83 43.53
CA LEU A 427 -15.45 6.58 43.92
C LEU A 427 -15.52 5.85 45.28
N GLY A 428 -16.35 6.34 46.19
CA GLY A 428 -16.52 5.75 47.53
C GLY A 428 -15.39 6.08 48.52
N GLN A 429 -14.34 6.81 48.09
CA GLN A 429 -13.30 7.29 49.00
C GLN A 429 -13.92 8.20 50.06
N LYS A 430 -13.67 7.90 51.33
CA LYS A 430 -14.09 8.77 52.45
C LYS A 430 -13.21 10.01 52.50
N ILE A 431 -13.85 11.18 52.41
CA ILE A 431 -13.22 12.49 52.51
C ILE A 431 -13.74 13.15 53.79
N ARG A 432 -12.84 13.73 54.59
CA ARG A 432 -13.17 14.49 55.80
C ARG A 432 -12.79 15.94 55.63
N LEU A 433 -13.76 16.83 55.78
CA LEU A 433 -13.52 18.26 55.69
C LEU A 433 -13.10 18.84 57.05
N PHE A 434 -12.11 19.74 57.02
CA PHE A 434 -11.68 20.52 58.18
C PHE A 434 -12.07 21.97 57.97
N VAL A 435 -12.98 22.46 58.81
CA VAL A 435 -13.49 23.83 58.75
C VAL A 435 -12.81 24.67 59.81
N THR A 436 -12.31 25.84 59.43
CA THR A 436 -11.71 26.81 60.36
C THR A 436 -12.34 28.17 60.12
N PRO A 437 -13.37 28.55 60.90
CA PRO A 437 -13.95 29.90 60.82
C PRO A 437 -12.93 30.97 61.19
N ASP A 438 -13.01 32.14 60.55
CA ASP A 438 -12.23 33.31 60.94
C ASP A 438 -12.79 33.89 62.25
N ASP A 439 -12.00 34.70 62.96
CA ASP A 439 -12.43 35.35 64.20
C ASP A 439 -13.74 36.12 64.02
N GLY A 440 -14.72 35.82 64.89
CA GLY A 440 -16.05 36.44 64.84
C GLY A 440 -17.02 35.82 63.84
N TYR A 441 -16.63 34.74 63.15
CA TYR A 441 -17.51 33.96 62.27
C TYR A 441 -17.74 32.55 62.81
N LYS A 442 -18.85 31.94 62.40
CA LYS A 442 -19.13 30.52 62.60
C LYS A 442 -19.60 29.90 61.29
N LEU A 443 -19.38 28.60 61.11
CA LEU A 443 -19.89 27.88 59.95
C LEU A 443 -21.42 27.92 59.98
N LYS A 444 -22.02 28.37 58.87
CA LYS A 444 -23.46 28.36 58.66
C LYS A 444 -23.90 27.08 57.96
N ASP A 445 -23.27 26.77 56.82
CA ASP A 445 -23.62 25.63 55.98
C ASP A 445 -22.47 25.24 55.04
N ILE A 446 -22.45 24.00 54.57
CA ILE A 446 -21.57 23.50 53.50
C ILE A 446 -22.44 22.87 52.42
N SER A 447 -22.49 23.48 51.24
CA SER A 447 -23.15 22.91 50.07
C SER A 447 -22.14 22.21 49.16
N ILE A 448 -22.52 21.05 48.62
CA ILE A 448 -21.74 20.31 47.62
C ILE A 448 -22.51 20.31 46.31
N GLU A 449 -21.92 20.85 45.25
CA GLU A 449 -22.47 20.84 43.91
C GLU A 449 -21.80 19.75 43.05
N GLY A 450 -22.53 19.25 42.04
CA GLY A 450 -22.05 18.23 41.09
C GLY A 450 -22.60 16.83 41.37
N ALA A 451 -23.02 16.55 42.60
CA ALA A 451 -23.73 15.32 42.98
C ALA A 451 -24.53 15.52 44.26
N ASP A 452 -25.58 14.72 44.45
CA ASP A 452 -26.36 14.69 45.69
C ASP A 452 -25.58 13.91 46.76
N VAL A 453 -24.92 14.65 47.65
CA VAL A 453 -24.08 14.12 48.72
C VAL A 453 -24.51 14.73 50.04
N THR A 454 -24.70 13.88 51.05
CA THR A 454 -24.96 14.31 52.44
C THR A 454 -23.70 14.18 53.27
N LEU A 455 -23.37 15.23 54.04
CA LEU A 455 -22.31 15.20 55.04
C LEU A 455 -22.81 14.52 56.32
N ASP A 456 -21.94 13.73 56.95
CA ASP A 456 -22.19 13.21 58.29
C ASP A 456 -21.82 14.23 59.40
N ASP A 457 -22.08 13.88 60.66
CA ASP A 457 -21.80 14.73 61.84
C ASP A 457 -20.31 15.10 62.02
N CYS A 458 -19.40 14.40 61.32
CA CYS A 458 -17.96 14.67 61.33
C CYS A 458 -17.48 15.44 60.08
N TYR A 459 -18.41 15.97 59.27
CA TYR A 459 -18.15 16.58 57.96
C TYR A 459 -17.44 15.63 57.00
N CYS A 460 -17.77 14.34 57.04
CA CYS A 460 -17.28 13.36 56.09
C CYS A 460 -18.33 13.05 55.01
N PHE A 461 -17.85 12.70 53.83
CA PHE A 461 -18.67 12.16 52.75
C PHE A 461 -17.88 11.10 51.95
N GLU A 462 -18.60 10.27 51.20
CA GLU A 462 -17.99 9.36 50.23
C GLU A 462 -17.98 10.01 48.85
N MET A 463 -16.81 10.01 48.20
CA MET A 463 -16.64 10.66 46.90
C MET A 463 -17.62 10.08 45.87
N PRO A 464 -18.48 10.90 45.23
CA PRO A 464 -19.46 10.43 44.27
C PRO A 464 -18.82 10.08 42.91
N ASN A 465 -19.61 9.52 41.99
CA ASN A 465 -19.21 9.26 40.60
C ASN A 465 -19.27 10.55 39.74
N ALA A 466 -18.79 11.66 40.29
CA ALA A 466 -18.78 12.96 39.63
C ALA A 466 -17.71 13.87 40.24
N ASP A 467 -17.23 14.81 39.43
CA ASP A 467 -16.49 15.95 39.94
C ASP A 467 -17.42 16.83 40.79
N ILE A 468 -16.93 17.34 41.92
CA ILE A 468 -17.74 18.14 42.83
C ILE A 468 -17.10 19.49 43.17
N THR A 469 -17.94 20.43 43.60
CA THR A 469 -17.51 21.72 44.13
C THR A 469 -18.05 21.93 45.54
N ILE A 470 -17.17 22.21 46.50
CA ILE A 470 -17.51 22.49 47.89
C ILE A 470 -17.71 23.99 48.08
N LYS A 471 -18.82 24.38 48.70
CA LYS A 471 -19.20 25.78 48.96
C LYS A 471 -19.54 25.99 50.44
N PRO A 472 -18.56 26.36 51.29
CA PRO A 472 -18.85 26.73 52.66
C PRO A 472 -19.45 28.13 52.72
N THR A 473 -20.37 28.36 53.66
CA THR A 473 -20.86 29.69 54.01
C THR A 473 -20.66 29.93 55.51
N PHE A 474 -20.18 31.11 55.85
CA PHE A 474 -19.95 31.54 57.22
C PHE A 474 -20.86 32.71 57.56
N GLU A 475 -21.30 32.79 58.82
CA GLU A 475 -22.08 33.93 59.31
C GLU A 475 -21.38 34.60 60.51
N SER A 476 -21.50 35.92 60.59
CA SER A 476 -20.95 36.71 61.69
C SER A 476 -21.67 36.35 63.00
N GLY A 477 -20.90 35.96 64.01
CA GLY A 477 -21.38 35.48 65.31
C GLY A 477 -21.49 36.55 66.40
N ALA A 478 -20.92 37.75 66.24
CA ALA A 478 -20.97 38.82 67.24
C ALA A 478 -20.86 40.23 66.63
N THR A 479 -21.43 41.24 67.30
CA THR A 479 -21.21 42.66 66.95
C THR A 479 -19.99 43.18 67.68
N GLY A 480 -19.04 43.77 66.95
CA GLY A 480 -17.85 44.37 67.55
C GLY A 480 -18.19 45.57 68.45
N ARG A 481 -17.26 45.88 69.36
CA ARG A 481 -17.29 46.99 70.32
C ARG A 481 -16.16 47.98 70.03
N ASN A 482 -16.32 49.23 70.45
CA ASN A 482 -15.35 50.30 70.20
C ASN A 482 -14.45 50.55 71.42
N ILE A 483 -13.23 50.99 71.15
CA ILE A 483 -12.23 51.40 72.14
C ILE A 483 -11.99 52.90 71.99
N THR A 484 -12.37 53.67 73.00
CA THR A 484 -12.15 55.12 73.04
C THR A 484 -10.86 55.44 73.78
N ILE A 485 -9.84 55.93 73.07
CA ILE A 485 -8.56 56.33 73.66
C ILE A 485 -8.65 57.76 74.23
N LYS A 486 -8.29 57.92 75.50
CA LYS A 486 -8.12 59.21 76.17
C LYS A 486 -6.63 59.52 76.33
N GLN A 487 -6.17 60.54 75.60
CA GLN A 487 -4.77 60.98 75.64
C GLN A 487 -4.46 61.72 76.95
N SER A 488 -3.22 61.61 77.42
CA SER A 488 -2.72 62.24 78.65
C SER A 488 -1.73 63.36 78.32
N GLY A 489 -1.55 64.33 79.21
CA GLY A 489 -0.62 65.45 78.99
C GLY A 489 0.86 65.05 78.99
N ASN A 490 1.19 63.91 79.61
CA ASN A 490 2.57 63.47 79.84
C ASN A 490 2.95 62.21 79.03
N GLY A 491 2.18 61.90 77.98
CA GLY A 491 2.42 60.78 77.07
C GLY A 491 1.17 60.38 76.27
N SER A 492 1.33 59.55 75.25
CA SER A 492 0.22 59.07 74.41
C SER A 492 -0.13 57.61 74.69
N VAL A 493 -1.36 57.23 74.37
CA VAL A 493 -1.87 55.84 74.42
C VAL A 493 -2.37 55.42 73.04
N SER A 494 -2.17 54.16 72.68
CA SER A 494 -2.69 53.57 71.45
C SER A 494 -2.95 52.06 71.60
N CYS A 495 -3.74 51.51 70.68
CA CYS A 495 -3.90 50.08 70.47
C CYS A 495 -4.09 49.83 68.97
N ALA A 496 -3.96 48.57 68.53
CA ALA A 496 -3.95 48.24 67.10
C ALA A 496 -5.28 48.50 66.38
N LYS A 497 -6.41 48.41 67.09
CA LYS A 497 -7.76 48.56 66.51
C LYS A 497 -8.69 49.20 67.53
N THR A 498 -9.39 50.26 67.13
CA THR A 498 -10.30 51.02 68.01
C THR A 498 -11.78 50.86 67.67
N GLU A 499 -12.12 50.29 66.52
CA GLU A 499 -13.51 50.09 66.10
C GLU A 499 -13.78 48.63 65.75
N GLY A 500 -14.95 48.12 66.13
CA GLY A 500 -15.36 46.75 65.78
C GLY A 500 -14.43 45.66 66.35
N VAL A 501 -14.00 45.81 67.60
CA VAL A 501 -13.20 44.81 68.35
C VAL A 501 -14.17 43.83 69.02
N MET A 502 -14.04 42.53 68.74
CA MET A 502 -15.01 41.55 69.22
C MET A 502 -14.85 41.28 70.72
N PRO A 503 -15.96 41.11 71.49
CA PRO A 503 -15.89 40.62 72.86
C PRO A 503 -15.09 39.32 72.97
N GLY A 504 -14.25 39.19 74.00
CA GLY A 504 -13.33 38.06 74.20
C GLY A 504 -11.98 38.20 73.49
N SER A 505 -11.82 39.16 72.57
CA SER A 505 -10.53 39.40 71.89
C SER A 505 -9.49 39.92 72.87
N THR A 506 -8.23 39.52 72.67
CA THR A 506 -7.10 40.07 73.42
C THR A 506 -6.70 41.41 72.83
N VAL A 507 -6.61 42.46 73.65
CA VAL A 507 -6.22 43.80 73.22
C VAL A 507 -4.94 44.22 73.92
N VAL A 508 -3.90 44.49 73.14
CA VAL A 508 -2.61 45.00 73.61
C VAL A 508 -2.61 46.52 73.59
N LEU A 509 -2.24 47.13 74.71
CA LEU A 509 -2.13 48.57 74.90
C LEU A 509 -0.67 49.01 74.78
N MET A 510 -0.47 50.14 74.12
CA MET A 510 0.83 50.78 73.95
C MET A 510 0.77 52.20 74.54
N ALA A 511 1.83 52.61 75.21
CA ALA A 511 2.01 53.96 75.70
C ALA A 511 3.34 54.52 75.20
N THR A 512 3.35 55.80 74.87
CA THR A 512 4.59 56.54 74.57
C THR A 512 4.73 57.67 75.57
N PRO A 513 5.50 57.50 76.66
CA PRO A 513 5.74 58.56 77.63
C PRO A 513 6.39 59.79 76.99
N ALA A 514 6.08 60.98 77.49
CA ALA A 514 6.85 62.18 77.17
C ALA A 514 8.24 62.13 77.83
N SER A 515 9.22 62.84 77.27
CA SER A 515 10.59 62.87 77.79
C SER A 515 10.63 63.22 79.29
N GLY A 516 11.39 62.44 80.06
CA GLY A 516 11.49 62.54 81.52
C GLY A 516 10.42 61.77 82.31
N TYR A 517 9.44 61.15 81.64
CA TYR A 517 8.39 60.35 82.25
C TYR A 517 8.43 58.89 81.80
N GLY A 518 7.91 57.99 82.62
CA GLY A 518 7.64 56.60 82.29
C GLY A 518 6.20 56.19 82.59
N LEU A 519 5.72 55.15 81.92
CA LEU A 519 4.37 54.61 82.12
C LEU A 519 4.25 54.06 83.55
N LYS A 520 3.26 54.54 84.30
CA LYS A 520 2.92 54.01 85.61
C LYS A 520 1.89 52.89 85.52
N GLU A 521 0.75 53.15 84.86
CA GLU A 521 -0.30 52.15 84.65
C GLU A 521 -1.28 52.55 83.52
N PHE A 522 -1.91 51.54 82.91
CA PHE A 522 -3.10 51.73 82.06
C PHE A 522 -4.38 51.60 82.89
N THR A 523 -5.39 52.38 82.53
CA THR A 523 -6.74 52.26 83.07
C THR A 523 -7.71 52.04 81.93
N VAL A 524 -8.39 50.89 81.94
CA VAL A 524 -9.46 50.53 81.01
C VAL A 524 -10.78 50.56 81.77
N THR A 525 -11.76 51.30 81.27
CA THR A 525 -13.10 51.36 81.86
C THR A 525 -14.17 50.92 80.87
N SER A 526 -15.11 50.12 81.34
CA SER A 526 -16.26 49.61 80.59
C SER A 526 -17.53 49.96 81.34
N ALA A 527 -18.44 50.73 80.75
CA ALA A 527 -19.69 51.17 81.39
C ALA A 527 -19.54 51.73 82.83
N SER A 528 -18.42 52.40 83.13
CA SER A 528 -18.03 52.97 84.44
C SER A 528 -17.42 52.01 85.46
N GLU A 529 -17.13 50.75 85.08
CA GLU A 529 -16.37 49.78 85.89
C GLU A 529 -14.96 49.58 85.32
N THR A 530 -13.99 49.27 86.17
CA THR A 530 -12.59 49.03 85.76
C THR A 530 -12.42 47.63 85.20
N VAL A 531 -11.86 47.51 84.00
CA VAL A 531 -11.46 46.23 83.40
C VAL A 531 -10.02 45.91 83.82
N ALA A 532 -9.76 44.67 84.24
CA ALA A 532 -8.43 44.25 84.66
C ALA A 532 -7.43 44.35 83.49
N VAL A 533 -6.31 45.02 83.73
CA VAL A 533 -5.18 45.11 82.81
C VAL A 533 -4.00 44.40 83.45
N SER A 534 -3.44 43.40 82.77
CA SER A 534 -2.23 42.70 83.19
C SER A 534 -1.25 42.70 82.04
N ASN A 535 0.01 43.09 82.29
CA ASN A 535 1.05 43.15 81.27
C ASN A 535 0.64 43.96 80.03
N ASN A 536 -0.03 45.10 80.24
CA ASN A 536 -0.53 45.98 79.19
C ASN A 536 -1.57 45.34 78.25
N VAL A 537 -2.18 44.23 78.68
CA VAL A 537 -3.20 43.50 77.93
C VAL A 537 -4.50 43.45 78.73
N PHE A 538 -5.63 43.59 78.04
CA PHE A 538 -6.94 43.27 78.59
C PHE A 538 -7.76 42.42 77.60
N ILE A 539 -8.76 41.72 78.10
CA ILE A 539 -9.72 40.98 77.29
C ILE A 539 -10.93 41.89 77.03
N MET A 540 -11.29 42.06 75.76
CA MET A 540 -12.37 42.95 75.36
C MET A 540 -13.70 42.49 75.98
N PRO A 541 -14.36 43.30 76.82
CA PRO A 541 -15.66 42.95 77.38
C PRO A 541 -16.77 43.08 76.31
N ASP A 542 -17.98 42.64 76.65
CA ASP A 542 -19.16 42.76 75.77
C ASP A 542 -19.77 44.17 75.72
N SER A 543 -18.92 45.20 75.78
CA SER A 543 -19.32 46.61 75.72
C SER A 543 -18.15 47.48 75.28
N ASP A 544 -18.46 48.70 74.81
CA ASP A 544 -17.43 49.68 74.45
C ASP A 544 -16.60 50.07 75.66
N VAL A 545 -15.29 50.23 75.47
CA VAL A 545 -14.34 50.56 76.54
C VAL A 545 -13.65 51.88 76.31
N SER A 546 -13.21 52.54 77.38
CA SER A 546 -12.35 53.71 77.34
C SER A 546 -11.01 53.41 77.98
N VAL A 547 -9.91 53.76 77.29
CA VAL A 547 -8.54 53.49 77.73
C VAL A 547 -7.80 54.80 77.99
N SER A 548 -7.08 54.86 79.10
CA SER A 548 -6.17 55.97 79.45
C SER A 548 -4.90 55.43 80.13
N ALA A 549 -3.88 56.27 80.30
CA ALA A 549 -2.65 55.92 81.01
C ALA A 549 -2.18 57.05 81.93
N THR A 550 -1.46 56.70 83.00
CA THR A 550 -0.78 57.64 83.88
C THR A 550 0.75 57.47 83.78
N PHE A 551 1.48 58.58 83.95
CA PHE A 551 2.94 58.64 83.76
C PHE A 551 3.62 59.28 84.99
N SER A 552 4.83 58.84 85.34
CA SER A 552 5.64 59.33 86.47
C SER A 552 7.10 59.61 86.08
N ASN A 553 7.79 60.54 86.74
CA ASN A 553 9.19 60.87 86.44
C ASN A 553 10.10 59.64 86.58
N GLY A 554 10.92 59.36 85.56
CA GLY A 554 11.87 58.24 85.54
C GLY A 554 13.30 58.69 85.26
N THR A 555 14.28 58.07 85.91
CA THR A 555 15.71 58.14 85.53
C THR A 555 15.93 57.29 84.28
N GLU A 556 16.65 57.81 83.30
CA GLU A 556 16.88 57.13 82.02
C GLU A 556 17.90 55.98 82.12
N HIS A 557 17.70 54.90 81.36
CA HIS A 557 18.49 53.66 81.37
C HIS A 557 18.98 53.27 79.96
N ASN A 558 19.91 52.30 79.85
CA ASN A 558 20.56 51.87 78.61
C ASN A 558 20.09 50.49 78.12
N VAL A 559 20.19 50.26 76.81
CA VAL A 559 19.93 48.96 76.15
C VAL A 559 21.18 48.45 75.46
N TYR A 560 21.55 47.20 75.73
CA TYR A 560 22.65 46.48 75.09
C TYR A 560 22.11 45.32 74.26
N VAL A 561 22.57 45.18 73.01
CA VAL A 561 22.05 44.19 72.04
C VAL A 561 23.15 43.26 71.53
N TRP A 562 22.92 41.95 71.58
CA TRP A 562 23.78 40.88 71.02
C TRP A 562 23.06 40.08 69.92
N ILE A 563 23.79 39.75 68.86
CA ILE A 563 23.27 38.97 67.71
C ILE A 563 24.08 37.70 67.49
N THR A 564 23.40 36.56 67.43
CA THR A 564 23.96 35.21 67.20
C THR A 564 23.41 34.58 65.92
N LEU A 565 24.27 33.97 65.11
CA LEU A 565 23.92 33.26 63.87
C LEU A 565 23.99 31.73 63.99
N GLY A 566 22.90 31.04 63.64
CA GLY A 566 22.93 29.69 63.06
C GLY A 566 23.88 28.64 63.67
N GLY A 567 23.85 28.45 64.99
CA GLY A 567 24.50 27.30 65.65
C GLY A 567 26.04 27.28 65.67
N THR A 568 26.70 28.36 65.25
CA THR A 568 28.15 28.56 65.44
C THR A 568 28.38 29.88 66.15
N SER A 569 29.21 29.87 67.21
CA SER A 569 29.49 30.99 68.11
C SER A 569 30.30 32.09 67.43
N LYS A 570 29.65 32.85 66.53
CA LYS A 570 30.18 34.07 65.94
C LYS A 570 29.24 35.23 66.29
N THR A 571 29.61 36.01 67.31
CA THR A 571 28.94 37.27 67.65
C THR A 571 29.22 38.30 66.56
N ILE A 572 28.17 38.87 65.97
CA ILE A 572 28.32 39.98 65.04
C ILE A 572 27.71 41.21 65.68
N ALA A 573 28.57 42.09 66.17
CA ALA A 573 28.28 43.43 66.70
C ALA A 573 27.48 43.48 68.02
N GLU A 574 28.01 44.28 68.96
CA GLU A 574 27.26 44.84 70.08
C GLU A 574 26.66 46.17 69.63
N ARG A 575 25.37 46.39 69.86
CA ARG A 575 24.69 47.67 69.58
C ARG A 575 24.20 48.26 70.89
N TRP A 576 24.54 49.53 71.13
CA TRP A 576 24.19 50.25 72.35
C TRP A 576 23.20 51.37 72.07
N ARG A 577 22.20 51.52 72.94
CA ARG A 577 21.34 52.71 73.03
C ARG A 577 21.32 53.20 74.48
N SER A 578 21.30 54.51 74.70
CA SER A 578 21.33 55.10 76.04
C SER A 578 20.24 56.11 76.28
N ASN A 579 20.09 56.47 77.54
CA ASN A 579 19.20 57.55 77.97
C ASN A 579 17.75 57.28 77.54
N ILE A 580 17.28 56.03 77.69
CA ILE A 580 15.90 55.64 77.40
C ILE A 580 15.12 55.66 78.71
N ALA A 581 14.11 56.53 78.79
CA ALA A 581 13.23 56.58 79.96
C ALA A 581 12.44 55.27 80.14
N PRO A 582 12.22 54.79 81.39
CA PRO A 582 11.35 53.67 81.68
C PRO A 582 9.99 53.83 80.99
N GLY A 583 9.37 52.75 80.51
CA GLY A 583 8.09 52.82 79.80
C GLY A 583 8.16 53.23 78.33
N THR A 584 9.33 53.61 77.80
CA THR A 584 9.50 53.88 76.35
C THR A 584 9.48 52.57 75.56
N VAL A 585 8.75 52.53 74.45
CA VAL A 585 8.79 51.37 73.52
C VAL A 585 10.07 51.44 72.69
N VAL A 586 10.94 50.43 72.86
CA VAL A 586 12.17 50.27 72.09
C VAL A 586 11.90 49.30 70.94
N THR A 587 12.15 49.74 69.70
CA THR A 587 11.99 48.92 68.47
C THR A 587 13.34 48.59 67.83
N SER A 588 13.41 47.48 67.08
CA SER A 588 14.58 47.04 66.32
C SER A 588 15.04 48.06 65.26
N ASP A 589 16.36 48.16 65.03
CA ASP A 589 16.98 48.99 63.97
C ASP A 589 17.05 48.27 62.60
N GLY A 590 16.20 47.29 62.36
CA GLY A 590 16.26 46.43 61.17
C GLY A 590 17.43 45.42 61.16
N LEU A 591 17.19 44.26 60.57
CA LEU A 591 18.17 43.17 60.44
C LEU A 591 18.95 43.23 59.13
N PRO A 592 20.12 42.57 59.04
CA PRO A 592 20.79 42.32 57.76
C PRO A 592 19.84 41.61 56.77
N ALA A 593 19.80 42.09 55.52
CA ALA A 593 18.90 41.59 54.50
C ALA A 593 19.03 40.07 54.29
N GLY A 594 17.89 39.37 54.31
CA GLY A 594 17.80 37.92 54.05
C GLY A 594 17.83 37.03 55.29
N TYR A 595 18.00 37.56 56.50
CA TYR A 595 17.89 36.79 57.74
C TYR A 595 16.54 36.99 58.42
N VAL A 596 16.07 35.97 59.12
CA VAL A 596 14.87 36.05 59.98
C VAL A 596 15.20 35.74 61.44
N ILE A 597 14.49 36.37 62.37
CA ILE A 597 14.62 36.14 63.80
C ILE A 597 14.13 34.74 64.15
N SER A 598 15.03 33.89 64.63
CA SER A 598 14.73 32.57 65.20
C SER A 598 14.21 32.66 66.63
N SER A 599 14.85 33.46 67.48
CA SER A 599 14.38 33.78 68.84
C SER A 599 14.98 35.10 69.32
N VAL A 600 14.27 35.78 70.22
CA VAL A 600 14.73 36.96 70.93
C VAL A 600 14.42 36.81 72.41
N TYR A 601 15.37 37.19 73.26
CA TYR A 601 15.20 37.27 74.71
C TYR A 601 15.62 38.65 75.18
N VAL A 602 14.85 39.24 76.09
CA VAL A 602 15.17 40.52 76.72
C VAL A 602 15.20 40.31 78.23
N THR A 603 16.26 40.78 78.89
CA THR A 603 16.47 40.57 80.34
C THR A 603 16.92 41.86 81.03
N GLU A 604 16.58 42.01 82.30
CA GLU A 604 17.09 43.10 83.15
C GLU A 604 18.58 42.88 83.52
N TRP A 605 19.39 43.95 83.57
CA TRP A 605 20.79 43.86 83.99
C TRP A 605 20.95 43.95 85.52
N ALA A 606 21.53 42.91 86.13
CA ALA A 606 21.67 42.77 87.58
C ALA A 606 23.05 43.15 88.17
N GLY A 607 23.92 43.87 87.44
CA GLY A 607 25.25 44.27 87.92
C GLY A 607 26.37 43.24 87.64
N GLU A 608 27.63 43.66 87.81
CA GLU A 608 28.86 43.01 87.28
C GLU A 608 28.99 41.50 87.57
N VAL A 609 28.77 40.65 86.55
CA VAL A 609 29.22 39.25 86.56
C VAL A 609 29.67 38.79 85.16
N HIS A 610 30.71 37.94 85.15
CA HIS A 610 31.50 37.40 84.03
C HIS A 610 30.69 36.69 82.91
N PRO A 611 31.22 36.54 81.67
CA PRO A 611 30.46 36.19 80.45
C PRO A 611 29.81 34.80 80.33
N GLU A 612 29.77 34.00 81.40
CA GLU A 612 29.33 32.59 81.33
C GLU A 612 28.13 32.25 82.25
N LEU A 613 27.47 33.25 82.85
CA LEU A 613 26.31 33.05 83.76
C LEU A 613 25.12 33.97 83.42
N TRP A 614 24.66 33.96 82.16
CA TRP A 614 23.77 34.99 81.58
C TRP A 614 22.25 34.89 81.86
N ASN A 615 21.79 34.04 82.77
CA ASN A 615 20.35 33.83 83.03
C ASN A 615 19.91 34.22 84.46
N GLN A 616 20.39 35.35 85.01
CA GLN A 616 20.03 35.77 86.37
C GLN A 616 19.17 37.05 86.48
N GLY A 617 18.72 37.64 85.37
CA GLY A 617 17.72 38.72 85.35
C GLY A 617 16.30 38.20 85.09
N GLU A 618 15.25 38.96 85.46
CA GLU A 618 13.88 38.62 85.06
C GLU A 618 13.68 38.82 83.53
N ASP A 619 12.93 37.91 82.91
CA ASP A 619 12.61 37.96 81.49
C ASP A 619 11.61 39.09 81.19
N ILE A 620 12.02 40.04 80.35
CA ILE A 620 11.18 41.14 79.87
C ILE A 620 10.40 40.66 78.64
N GLN A 621 9.07 40.78 78.70
CA GLN A 621 8.19 40.38 77.61
C GLN A 621 8.29 41.33 76.40
N LEU A 622 8.32 40.76 75.19
CA LEU A 622 8.26 41.52 73.95
C LEU A 622 6.85 42.09 73.73
N THR A 623 6.76 43.35 73.36
CA THR A 623 5.51 44.01 72.94
C THR A 623 5.10 43.58 71.52
N SER A 624 6.08 43.28 70.66
CA SER A 624 5.84 42.67 69.35
C SER A 624 7.07 41.94 68.82
N ARG A 625 6.85 40.93 67.97
CA ARG A 625 7.90 40.24 67.21
C ARG A 625 7.38 39.82 65.84
N THR A 626 8.15 40.10 64.81
CA THR A 626 7.98 39.53 63.46
C THR A 626 9.23 38.73 63.10
N ASP A 627 9.24 38.19 61.88
CA ASP A 627 10.43 37.55 61.33
C ASP A 627 11.61 38.51 61.17
N THR A 628 11.38 39.83 61.17
CA THR A 628 12.42 40.84 60.91
C THR A 628 12.61 41.88 62.00
N ASP A 629 11.63 42.02 62.89
CA ASP A 629 11.58 43.11 63.87
C ASP A 629 11.12 42.64 65.24
N TYR A 630 11.44 43.43 66.27
CA TYR A 630 10.97 43.22 67.63
C TYR A 630 10.76 44.56 68.35
N SER A 631 9.93 44.55 69.39
CA SER A 631 9.81 45.68 70.30
C SER A 631 9.54 45.23 71.74
N PHE A 632 9.93 46.05 72.71
CA PHE A 632 9.65 45.85 74.14
C PHE A 632 9.51 47.20 74.86
N VAL A 633 8.93 47.19 76.06
CA VAL A 633 8.84 48.38 76.91
C VAL A 633 10.06 48.43 77.83
N MET A 634 10.74 49.57 77.88
CA MET A 634 11.93 49.75 78.72
C MET A 634 11.58 49.58 80.22
N PRO A 635 12.26 48.68 80.96
CA PRO A 635 12.09 48.54 82.40
C PRO A 635 12.73 49.72 83.15
N ASP A 636 12.60 49.76 84.48
CA ASP A 636 13.26 50.78 85.33
C ASP A 636 14.73 50.42 85.67
N CYS A 637 15.43 49.81 84.72
CA CYS A 637 16.85 49.44 84.78
C CYS A 637 17.44 49.27 83.37
N ASP A 638 18.76 49.07 83.24
CA ASP A 638 19.40 48.74 81.96
C ASP A 638 18.91 47.37 81.44
N ALA A 639 18.70 47.25 80.12
CA ALA A 639 18.14 46.04 79.49
C ALA A 639 19.08 45.39 78.47
N HIS A 640 19.03 44.06 78.41
CA HIS A 640 19.87 43.21 77.54
C HIS A 640 19.02 42.46 76.53
N VAL A 641 19.30 42.61 75.24
CA VAL A 641 18.56 41.96 74.14
C VAL A 641 19.46 40.95 73.42
N HIS A 642 19.07 39.67 73.41
CA HIS A 642 19.75 38.61 72.68
C HIS A 642 18.91 38.15 71.49
N ILE A 643 19.47 38.25 70.28
CA ILE A 643 18.81 37.92 69.03
C ILE A 643 19.49 36.70 68.39
N TYR A 644 18.72 35.66 68.08
CA TYR A 644 19.17 34.50 67.31
C TYR A 644 18.56 34.56 65.91
N LEU A 645 19.39 34.42 64.87
CA LEU A 645 18.97 34.50 63.47
C LEU A 645 19.05 33.15 62.74
N LYS A 646 18.12 32.92 61.81
CA LYS A 646 18.09 31.77 60.89
C LYS A 646 18.26 32.24 59.44
N ALA A 647 18.99 31.45 58.64
CA ALA A 647 19.18 31.69 57.20
C ALA A 647 17.89 31.39 56.40
N PRO A 648 17.68 32.02 55.23
CA PRO A 648 16.43 31.91 54.48
C PRO A 648 16.29 30.53 53.81
N VAL A 649 15.07 29.98 53.83
CA VAL A 649 14.70 28.79 53.03
C VAL A 649 14.41 29.26 51.61
N LYS A 650 15.15 28.77 50.60
CA LYS A 650 14.85 29.10 49.20
C LYS A 650 13.51 28.45 48.78
N PRO A 651 12.64 29.17 48.05
CA PRO A 651 11.43 28.56 47.50
C PRO A 651 11.81 27.48 46.48
N LYS A 652 11.07 26.37 46.53
CA LYS A 652 11.11 25.29 45.54
C LYS A 652 10.64 25.88 44.20
N PRO A 653 11.33 25.65 43.06
CA PRO A 653 10.85 26.16 41.78
C PRO A 653 9.57 25.39 41.40
N ASP A 654 8.44 26.08 41.43
CA ASP A 654 7.26 25.66 40.68
C ASP A 654 7.56 25.90 39.20
N THR A 655 7.26 24.92 38.35
CA THR A 655 7.48 24.88 36.88
C THR A 655 8.91 24.71 36.35
N ILE A 656 9.13 23.56 35.69
CA ILE A 656 10.15 23.37 34.65
C ILE A 656 9.62 24.09 33.40
N GLY A 657 10.11 25.30 33.15
CA GLY A 657 9.81 26.06 31.94
C GLY A 657 10.63 25.57 30.75
N ASP A 658 9.90 25.15 29.71
CA ASP A 658 10.22 25.05 28.28
C ASP A 658 11.70 25.18 27.83
N ILE A 659 12.24 24.07 27.33
CA ILE A 659 13.39 24.09 26.41
C ILE A 659 12.87 24.50 25.03
N VAL A 660 13.05 25.77 24.66
CA VAL A 660 12.91 26.22 23.28
C VAL A 660 14.12 25.74 22.49
N LEU A 661 13.91 24.78 21.58
CA LEU A 661 14.92 24.36 20.62
C LEU A 661 15.10 25.45 19.56
N LYS A 662 16.23 26.15 19.61
CA LYS A 662 16.84 26.73 18.41
C LYS A 662 18.09 25.93 18.06
N ASP A 663 18.04 25.30 16.90
CA ASP A 663 19.19 25.04 16.05
C ASP A 663 20.17 23.92 16.50
N GLY A 664 19.67 22.89 17.17
CA GLY A 664 20.30 21.55 17.17
C GLY A 664 21.70 21.42 17.79
N THR A 665 22.16 22.38 18.60
CA THR A 665 23.43 22.27 19.35
C THR A 665 23.26 22.74 20.80
N ALA A 666 23.46 21.83 21.75
CA ALA A 666 23.46 22.16 23.18
C ALA A 666 24.83 22.72 23.58
N VAL A 667 24.87 23.96 24.07
CA VAL A 667 26.07 24.56 24.68
C VAL A 667 25.85 24.66 26.19
N ALA A 668 26.52 23.82 26.97
CA ALA A 668 26.55 23.97 28.42
C ALA A 668 27.42 25.19 28.79
N ARG A 669 26.84 26.19 29.47
CA ARG A 669 27.63 27.22 30.16
C ARG A 669 28.17 26.63 31.46
N GLU A 670 29.49 26.43 31.53
CA GLU A 670 30.20 26.18 32.78
C GLU A 670 29.99 27.38 33.73
N ASN A 671 29.37 27.14 34.89
CA ASN A 671 29.49 28.03 36.03
C ASN A 671 30.21 27.24 37.13
N ARG A 672 31.54 27.43 37.23
CA ARG A 672 32.36 26.87 38.31
C ARG A 672 32.15 27.71 39.57
N GLY A 673 31.46 27.15 40.55
CA GLY A 673 31.39 27.65 41.92
C GLY A 673 31.34 26.45 42.86
N TYR A 674 32.35 26.34 43.73
CA TYR A 674 32.50 25.28 44.72
C TYR A 674 31.25 25.10 45.58
N LEU A 675 30.67 23.90 45.57
CA LEU A 675 29.65 23.47 46.55
C LEU A 675 30.36 22.84 47.75
N SER A 676 30.07 23.33 48.97
CA SER A 676 30.55 22.77 50.23
C SER A 676 29.76 21.51 50.64
N GLU A 677 30.37 20.71 51.51
CA GLU A 677 30.09 19.30 51.88
C GLU A 677 28.69 18.88 52.42
N THR A 678 27.62 19.63 52.16
CA THR A 678 26.24 19.29 52.60
C THR A 678 25.20 19.26 51.48
N GLN A 679 25.63 19.16 50.21
CA GLN A 679 24.73 18.97 49.08
C GLN A 679 25.06 17.70 48.27
N LYS A 680 24.47 16.58 48.66
CA LYS A 680 24.25 15.43 47.77
C LYS A 680 22.83 14.98 48.03
N TYR A 681 21.93 15.22 47.08
CA TYR A 681 20.87 14.32 46.61
C TYR A 681 20.08 15.09 45.53
N ASP A 682 19.70 14.37 44.48
CA ASP A 682 18.98 14.77 43.26
C ASP A 682 19.76 15.51 42.16
N ALA A 683 20.61 14.75 41.46
CA ALA A 683 20.93 15.02 40.05
C ALA A 683 20.79 13.73 39.24
N ILE A 684 19.83 13.68 38.33
CA ILE A 684 19.70 12.62 37.32
C ILE A 684 20.69 12.94 36.19
N ALA A 685 21.72 12.10 36.03
CA ALA A 685 22.58 12.12 34.86
C ALA A 685 21.94 11.28 33.74
N VAL A 686 21.63 11.90 32.59
CA VAL A 686 21.23 11.18 31.37
C VAL A 686 22.50 10.79 30.63
N ILE A 687 22.77 9.48 30.48
CA ILE A 687 23.84 8.96 29.64
C ILE A 687 23.22 8.52 28.31
N PHE A 688 23.69 9.06 27.20
CA PHE A 688 23.31 8.66 25.86
C PHE A 688 24.19 7.51 25.37
N TYR A 689 23.59 6.40 24.93
CA TYR A 689 24.24 5.44 24.04
C TYR A 689 23.51 5.47 22.68
N ASP A 690 24.27 5.75 21.62
CA ASP A 690 23.93 5.51 20.22
C ASP A 690 22.55 6.03 19.72
N GLY A 691 22.16 7.22 20.15
CA GLY A 691 21.11 8.00 19.46
C GLY A 691 19.68 7.46 19.56
N LYS A 692 19.36 6.56 20.50
CA LYS A 692 17.98 6.17 20.81
C LYS A 692 17.69 6.34 22.30
N ALA A 693 16.63 7.09 22.62
CA ALA A 693 16.11 7.23 23.98
C ALA A 693 15.06 6.16 24.23
N GLU A 694 15.32 5.24 25.16
CA GLU A 694 14.30 4.34 25.71
C GLU A 694 13.84 4.86 27.08
N PHE A 695 12.55 5.11 27.22
CA PHE A 695 11.91 5.43 28.50
C PHE A 695 11.51 4.13 29.19
N ASN A 696 12.14 3.79 30.31
CA ASN A 696 11.64 2.76 31.22
C ASN A 696 11.10 3.42 32.49
N TRP A 697 9.78 3.33 32.68
CA TRP A 697 9.09 3.76 33.90
C TRP A 697 9.30 2.69 34.99
N LEU A 698 9.95 3.06 36.09
CA LEU A 698 9.88 2.33 37.36
C LEU A 698 8.94 3.10 38.29
N ALA A 699 7.74 2.55 38.46
CA ALA A 699 6.68 3.10 39.28
C ALA A 699 7.07 3.12 40.78
N SER A 700 7.09 4.30 41.39
CA SER A 700 7.19 4.46 42.84
C SER A 700 5.78 4.38 43.46
N LYS A 701 5.43 3.23 44.06
CA LYS A 701 4.34 3.13 45.03
C LYS A 701 4.83 3.57 46.40
N PHE A 702 4.36 4.71 46.87
CA PHE A 702 4.38 5.08 48.29
C PHE A 702 3.24 4.34 49.00
N LEU A 703 3.58 3.43 49.91
CA LEU A 703 2.71 3.03 51.01
C LEU A 703 3.52 3.23 52.30
N GLY A 704 2.95 4.02 53.20
CA GLY A 704 3.59 4.45 54.43
C GLY A 704 3.82 3.34 55.43
N SER A 705 4.90 3.48 56.21
CA SER A 705 4.92 3.26 57.65
C SER A 705 6.27 3.71 58.19
N CYS A 706 6.22 4.67 59.12
CA CYS A 706 7.35 5.00 59.97
C CYS A 706 7.74 3.78 60.81
N VAL A 707 8.98 3.35 60.71
CA VAL A 707 9.69 2.71 61.82
C VAL A 707 11.04 3.41 61.92
N LEU A 708 11.16 4.29 62.94
CA LEU A 708 12.45 4.73 63.45
C LEU A 708 13.15 3.49 64.04
N GLY A 709 14.22 3.05 63.39
CA GLY A 709 15.22 2.15 63.95
C GLY A 709 16.54 2.89 64.03
N VAL A 710 16.79 3.57 65.14
CA VAL A 710 18.09 4.16 65.46
C VAL A 710 19.03 3.04 65.89
N GLY A 711 20.02 2.74 65.05
CA GLY A 711 21.16 1.91 65.41
C GLY A 711 22.44 2.75 65.35
N LEU A 712 22.78 3.39 66.46
CA LEU A 712 24.10 3.98 66.68
C LEU A 712 25.11 2.83 66.85
N ALA A 713 26.18 2.85 66.06
CA ALA A 713 27.41 2.15 66.37
C ALA A 713 28.54 3.18 66.45
N GLU A 714 28.88 3.56 67.68
CA GLU A 714 30.11 4.27 68.00
C GLU A 714 31.29 3.29 67.95
N GLY A 715 32.41 3.71 67.36
CA GLY A 715 33.64 2.91 67.28
C GLY A 715 34.82 3.72 66.76
N TYR A 716 35.56 4.30 67.71
CA TYR A 716 36.87 4.97 67.68
C TYR A 716 37.85 4.68 66.51
N GLY A 717 38.46 5.77 66.01
CA GLY A 717 39.92 5.89 65.89
C GLY A 717 40.52 5.91 64.47
N PRO A 718 41.60 6.69 64.21
CA PRO A 718 41.81 7.37 62.93
C PRO A 718 43.05 6.86 62.15
N TRP A 719 43.22 7.39 60.93
CA TRP A 719 44.41 7.40 60.04
C TRP A 719 44.41 6.49 58.78
N CYS A 720 44.40 7.21 57.64
CA CYS A 720 45.24 7.06 56.45
C CYS A 720 45.08 5.86 55.50
N GLY A 721 44.86 6.20 54.23
CA GLY A 721 45.49 5.50 53.10
C GLY A 721 44.54 5.11 51.98
N ASN A 722 44.55 5.91 50.90
CA ASN A 722 44.22 5.41 49.57
C ASN A 722 45.16 4.25 49.23
N TYR A 723 44.64 3.04 48.99
CA TYR A 723 45.16 2.09 47.99
C TYR A 723 44.07 1.05 47.70
N LEU A 724 43.73 0.91 46.42
CA LEU A 724 42.96 -0.19 45.87
C LEU A 724 43.79 -1.48 46.00
N GLY A 725 43.20 -2.49 46.62
CA GLY A 725 43.72 -3.84 46.72
C GLY A 725 42.57 -4.77 47.07
N SER A 726 42.42 -5.82 46.28
CA SER A 726 41.39 -6.85 46.32
C SER A 726 41.28 -7.55 47.69
N ASP A 727 40.18 -8.29 47.83
CA ASP A 727 39.92 -9.32 48.85
C ASP A 727 39.16 -8.84 50.08
N ASN A 728 37.82 -8.84 49.95
CA ASN A 728 36.96 -9.63 50.85
C ASN A 728 35.52 -9.64 50.33
N GLY A 729 35.06 -10.84 49.94
CA GLY A 729 33.69 -11.08 49.53
C GLY A 729 32.71 -10.88 50.69
N GLY A 730 31.88 -9.84 50.56
CA GLY A 730 30.66 -9.71 51.36
C GLY A 730 29.53 -10.54 50.74
N TYR A 731 29.06 -11.55 51.44
CA TYR A 731 27.90 -12.35 51.04
C TYR A 731 26.61 -11.57 51.34
N VAL A 732 25.79 -11.31 50.32
CA VAL A 732 24.38 -10.90 50.49
C VAL A 732 23.52 -12.15 50.37
N LYS A 733 22.89 -12.56 51.46
CA LYS A 733 21.98 -13.73 51.51
C LYS A 733 20.56 -13.26 51.25
N PHE A 734 20.02 -13.52 50.06
CA PHE A 734 18.60 -13.29 49.78
C PHE A 734 17.79 -14.52 50.21
N ASN A 735 16.95 -14.36 51.23
CA ASN A 735 15.90 -15.33 51.54
C ASN A 735 14.60 -14.81 50.93
N SER A 736 14.20 -15.39 49.80
CA SER A 736 12.91 -15.15 49.15
C SER A 736 12.24 -16.50 48.90
N THR A 737 11.03 -16.68 49.43
CA THR A 737 10.17 -17.86 49.21
C THR A 737 9.29 -17.74 47.96
N ALA A 738 9.56 -16.79 47.06
CA ALA A 738 8.86 -16.65 45.79
C ALA A 738 9.84 -16.71 44.61
N ALA A 739 9.59 -17.66 43.70
CA ALA A 739 10.36 -17.85 42.49
C ALA A 739 10.06 -16.72 41.48
N HIS A 740 11.00 -15.78 41.33
CA HIS A 740 11.03 -14.82 40.24
C HIS A 740 12.33 -14.98 39.45
N PRO A 741 12.30 -15.01 38.10
CA PRO A 741 13.51 -15.04 37.29
C PRO A 741 14.23 -13.69 37.33
N ILE A 742 15.55 -13.72 37.47
CA ILE A 742 16.43 -12.55 37.39
C ILE A 742 16.93 -12.44 35.94
N TYR A 743 16.68 -11.31 35.28
CA TYR A 743 17.27 -10.98 33.97
C TYR A 743 18.49 -10.07 34.16
N ILE A 744 19.64 -10.46 33.60
CA ILE A 744 20.85 -9.63 33.50
C ILE A 744 20.99 -9.23 32.03
N GLY A 745 20.93 -7.92 31.75
CA GLY A 745 21.07 -7.36 30.40
C GLY A 745 22.51 -7.43 29.89
N GLU A 746 22.67 -7.62 28.58
CA GLU A 746 23.96 -7.80 27.91
C GLU A 746 24.85 -6.54 28.03
N GLY A 747 25.92 -6.69 28.82
CA GLY A 747 27.08 -5.79 28.80
C GLY A 747 28.34 -6.65 28.83
N ARG A 748 29.34 -6.34 28.00
CA ARG A 748 30.64 -7.03 28.03
C ARG A 748 31.33 -6.77 29.36
N ILE A 749 31.58 -7.84 30.12
CA ILE A 749 32.35 -7.82 31.37
C ILE A 749 33.61 -8.68 31.16
N TRP A 750 34.77 -8.10 31.46
CA TRP A 750 36.04 -8.82 31.52
C TRP A 750 36.28 -9.34 32.93
N GLY A 751 36.35 -10.66 33.09
CA GLY A 751 36.70 -11.35 34.35
C GLY A 751 35.78 -12.53 34.61
N GLY A 752 36.32 -13.74 34.53
CA GLY A 752 35.56 -14.99 34.67
C GLY A 752 34.99 -15.19 36.06
N HIS A 753 33.71 -15.58 36.11
CA HIS A 753 33.03 -15.98 37.33
C HIS A 753 32.19 -17.24 37.08
N TYR A 754 32.38 -18.21 37.96
CA TYR A 754 31.70 -19.48 38.01
C TYR A 754 30.30 -19.34 38.62
N TYR A 755 29.26 -19.87 37.95
CA TYR A 755 27.87 -19.81 38.42
C TYR A 755 27.39 -21.15 38.95
N TYR A 756 26.76 -21.15 40.13
CA TYR A 756 26.21 -22.35 40.77
C TYR A 756 24.71 -22.20 41.02
N ALA A 757 23.92 -23.27 40.81
CA ALA A 757 22.55 -23.40 41.31
C ALA A 757 22.38 -24.72 42.03
N ASN A 758 21.64 -24.72 43.15
CA ASN A 758 21.44 -25.88 44.02
C ASN A 758 22.74 -26.58 44.48
N GLY A 759 23.85 -25.86 44.52
CA GLY A 759 25.15 -26.39 44.94
C GLY A 759 26.00 -27.00 43.83
N GLU A 760 25.55 -26.99 42.56
CA GLU A 760 26.33 -27.46 41.41
C GLU A 760 26.61 -26.35 40.38
N LEU A 761 27.79 -26.43 39.77
CA LEU A 761 28.31 -25.48 38.80
C LEU A 761 27.58 -25.64 37.46
N ILE A 762 26.98 -24.57 36.96
CA ILE A 762 26.16 -24.58 35.74
C ILE A 762 26.75 -23.75 34.60
N HIS A 763 27.73 -22.86 34.85
CA HIS A 763 28.46 -22.18 33.78
C HIS A 763 29.83 -21.65 34.23
N ASP A 764 30.82 -21.74 33.33
CA ASP A 764 32.21 -21.23 33.43
C ASP A 764 32.37 -19.88 32.73
#